data_AF-A0A966WNP0-F1
#
_entry.id   AF-A0A966WNP0-F1
#
_cell.length_a   1.000
_cell.length_b   1.000
_cell.length_c   1.000
_cell.angle_alpha   90.00
_cell.angle_beta   90.00
_cell.angle_gamma   90.00
#
_symmetry.space_group_name_H-M   'P 1'
#
loop_
_entity.id
_entity.type
_entity.pdbx_description
1 polymer ?
#
loop_
_entity_poly.entity_id
_entity_poly.type
_entity_poly.pdbx_seq_one_letter_code
_entity_poly.pdbx_strand_id
1 'polypeptide(L)'
;MVAGHVVENDGLLWRFTLRDGLKFHDGTPVRGRDCVASIRRWGRRDAFGQVLLARVAEMAEVSDKVFEIKLNRAFPKMLEAFSKVTTSCLFIMPERLANVDPFTNITEAVGSGPFRFLRDQWVPGSRVVYERNPDYVPLPNGTPSMTSGPKLVHFDRVEWNIMPDPATASAAIQSGELDWWEQPTADLFPLLARNRNITVDVINNTGLIGIFRPNHLVAPFNNPAVRRAVMTAINQMDFMTAVIGTAGVTGYPDLRRENIGFFAPDSPSGSTVGLDRLKKDIAAARAELQAAGAMGARMVLMNATDLASINAATLVGADLFQRMGFNVDLVSTDWGTVVARRASRNPLDQGGWSGFFTFWSGVDHWNPASHAAIRGHGTDAWPGWPTIPAMEAQRDAWFNAPDEAAAKAATTEMQRIAFDEVPYMPIGRYYQPTAYRRNITGWPRGPRGWNILMGTAMAVPAPALGAFAMHRRQLFAATAAAGITAPAVAQAPRILRFVPQANLTSLDPIWTTANVTRNHAYMVYDTLYGLDAEFNARPQMASGHNIEDDGKRITISLRAGLRWHDGERVTAADCVQSLVRWMRRNPSGQQLARQLDELVAVDDASFRFRLKKPFPLLFAALASPVNPAAFMMPERIAATDAFQQIREAVGSGPFKFNSREYNSGSLVVYERNGDYVPNPQGRPSFTAGPKVAHFDRIEWRIITDAATATAALQTGEIDWFEQPPPEIQQMLRRNRNITQEPIDPLPLSAILRFNFLHGPFDKKEMRQAILPAINQADYMSAVVGTDPALIRTGVGVFTPGTPLASDVGLEALTGPRSIDRAKTLLREAGYTNQLIRLIGPTDILAPAAITQVAGDMFRRLGVNLDFVLTDWGTVVQRRASREPIERGGWNVFLTSFSSTDFMDPAGHFPLRGSGANSWPGWPTIPRLEELRDAWFDAPDLDAQKAIARDMQRVAMDEVPFIPVGAYMSVTAHRSNLRDRVPGFALFWNLRRG
;
A
#
# COMPACT_ATOMS: atom_id res chain seq x y z
N MET A 1 18.80 -34.87 3.87
CA MET A 1 20.24 -34.56 3.74
C MET A 1 21.06 -35.74 4.23
N VAL A 2 20.82 -36.21 5.46
CA VAL A 2 21.42 -37.42 6.04
C VAL A 2 21.07 -38.71 5.26
N ALA A 3 22.00 -39.66 5.24
CA ALA A 3 21.83 -41.04 4.80
C ALA A 3 21.19 -41.90 5.90
N GLY A 4 21.46 -41.56 7.16
CA GLY A 4 20.94 -42.25 8.32
C GLY A 4 21.42 -41.61 9.62
N HIS A 5 20.97 -42.15 10.74
CA HIS A 5 21.45 -41.80 12.06
C HIS A 5 21.50 -43.04 12.95
N VAL A 6 22.36 -43.00 13.97
CA VAL A 6 22.49 -44.02 15.00
C VAL A 6 22.28 -43.37 16.36
N VAL A 7 21.55 -44.06 17.24
CA VAL A 7 21.27 -43.61 18.62
C VAL A 7 21.89 -44.62 19.57
N GLU A 8 22.80 -44.15 20.43
CA GLU A 8 23.56 -44.95 21.38
C GLU A 8 23.38 -44.38 22.81
N ASN A 9 23.83 -45.14 23.81
CA ASN A 9 23.86 -44.73 25.22
C ASN A 9 22.48 -44.25 25.71
N ASP A 10 21.44 -45.06 25.54
CA ASP A 10 20.06 -44.75 25.97
C ASP A 10 19.53 -43.40 25.47
N GLY A 11 19.91 -43.01 24.25
CA GLY A 11 19.49 -41.74 23.64
C GLY A 11 20.35 -40.54 23.98
N LEU A 12 21.50 -40.74 24.64
CA LEU A 12 22.46 -39.69 24.97
C LEU A 12 23.46 -39.39 23.86
N LEU A 13 23.65 -40.29 22.88
CA LEU A 13 24.54 -40.04 21.75
C LEU A 13 23.78 -40.23 20.43
N TRP A 14 23.75 -39.16 19.62
CA TRP A 14 23.19 -39.17 18.28
C TRP A 14 24.29 -38.94 17.26
N ARG A 15 24.47 -39.89 16.34
CA ARG A 15 25.42 -39.78 15.24
C ARG A 15 24.67 -39.70 13.92
N PHE A 16 24.90 -38.64 13.16
CA PHE A 16 24.25 -38.39 11.87
C PHE A 16 25.27 -38.51 10.74
N THR A 17 24.93 -39.28 9.71
CA THR A 17 25.76 -39.47 8.53
C THR A 17 25.14 -38.75 7.34
N LEU A 18 25.88 -37.85 6.69
CA LEU A 18 25.52 -37.15 5.47
C LEU A 18 25.59 -38.07 4.26
N ARG A 19 24.75 -37.80 3.25
CA ARG A 19 24.84 -38.49 1.94
C ARG A 19 26.01 -37.96 1.13
N ASP A 20 26.42 -38.75 0.14
CA ASP A 20 27.48 -38.39 -0.79
C ASP A 20 27.07 -37.29 -1.77
N GLY A 21 28.07 -36.52 -2.24
CA GLY A 21 27.92 -35.56 -3.34
C GLY A 21 27.19 -34.26 -2.99
N LEU A 22 26.88 -34.00 -1.72
CA LEU A 22 26.16 -32.80 -1.31
C LEU A 22 27.02 -31.54 -1.46
N LYS A 23 26.49 -30.53 -2.18
CA LYS A 23 27.12 -29.22 -2.36
C LYS A 23 26.16 -28.07 -2.04
N PHE A 24 26.74 -26.94 -1.69
CA PHE A 24 26.05 -25.64 -1.64
C PHE A 24 25.99 -25.00 -3.03
N HIS A 25 25.16 -23.97 -3.19
CA HIS A 25 24.99 -23.21 -4.44
C HIS A 25 26.26 -22.51 -4.94
N ASP A 26 27.29 -22.36 -4.09
CA ASP A 26 28.60 -21.83 -4.45
C ASP A 26 29.61 -22.93 -4.84
N GLY A 27 29.15 -24.19 -4.94
CA GLY A 27 29.97 -25.34 -5.33
C GLY A 27 30.76 -25.98 -4.19
N THR A 28 30.77 -25.38 -3.00
CA THR A 28 31.47 -25.95 -1.84
C THR A 28 30.74 -27.19 -1.30
N PRO A 29 31.46 -28.21 -0.79
CA PRO A 29 30.83 -29.41 -0.24
C PRO A 29 30.12 -29.12 1.09
N VAL A 30 28.97 -29.75 1.32
CA VAL A 30 28.27 -29.73 2.62
C VAL A 30 28.94 -30.70 3.57
N ARG A 31 29.35 -30.23 4.76
CA ARG A 31 30.10 -31.01 5.75
C ARG A 31 29.43 -31.09 7.11
N GLY A 32 29.97 -31.94 7.98
CA GLY A 32 29.53 -32.10 9.37
C GLY A 32 29.58 -30.77 10.13
N ARG A 33 30.66 -29.99 9.98
CA ARG A 33 30.79 -28.66 10.62
C ARG A 33 29.70 -27.66 10.22
N ASP A 34 29.25 -27.67 8.96
CA ASP A 34 28.17 -26.81 8.49
C ASP A 34 26.85 -27.14 9.20
N CYS A 35 26.60 -28.45 9.41
CA CYS A 35 25.45 -28.93 10.16
C CYS A 35 25.51 -28.50 11.63
N VAL A 36 26.66 -28.71 12.29
CA VAL A 36 26.90 -28.30 13.68
C VAL A 36 26.67 -26.80 13.86
N ALA A 37 27.28 -25.96 13.01
CA ALA A 37 27.12 -24.52 13.07
C ALA A 37 25.66 -24.10 12.82
N SER A 38 25.00 -24.69 11.82
CA SER A 38 23.59 -24.40 11.51
C SER A 38 22.64 -24.78 12.66
N ILE A 39 22.86 -25.93 13.30
CA ILE A 39 22.08 -26.37 14.47
C ILE A 39 22.30 -25.41 15.64
N ARG A 40 23.53 -24.94 15.90
CA ARG A 40 23.79 -23.92 16.94
C ARG A 40 23.06 -22.61 16.66
N ARG A 41 23.12 -22.12 15.42
CA ARG A 41 22.44 -20.88 15.01
C ARG A 41 20.93 -20.99 15.17
N TRP A 42 20.33 -22.04 14.62
CA TRP A 42 18.90 -22.32 14.74
C TRP A 42 18.48 -22.53 16.20
N GLY A 43 19.31 -23.25 16.95
CA GLY A 43 19.12 -23.60 18.36
C GLY A 43 18.94 -22.41 19.29
N ARG A 44 19.50 -21.24 18.95
CA ARG A 44 19.34 -20.01 19.74
C ARG A 44 17.98 -19.34 19.54
N ARG A 45 17.31 -19.57 18.42
CA ARG A 45 16.04 -18.90 18.06
C ARG A 45 14.82 -19.79 18.21
N ASP A 46 14.97 -21.06 17.91
CA ASP A 46 13.84 -21.98 17.80
C ASP A 46 13.49 -22.66 19.14
N ALA A 47 12.21 -22.88 19.39
CA ALA A 47 11.73 -23.49 20.64
C ALA A 47 12.18 -24.95 20.84
N PHE A 48 12.22 -25.77 19.80
CA PHE A 48 12.85 -27.10 19.87
C PHE A 48 14.36 -26.93 20.04
N GLY A 49 14.93 -26.01 19.28
CA GLY A 49 16.35 -25.69 19.29
C GLY A 49 16.90 -25.32 20.68
N GLN A 50 16.21 -24.44 21.41
CA GLN A 50 16.62 -23.98 22.74
C GLN A 50 16.60 -25.13 23.75
N VAL A 51 15.54 -25.96 23.72
CA VAL A 51 15.43 -27.14 24.59
C VAL A 51 16.49 -28.19 24.25
N LEU A 52 16.77 -28.39 22.96
CA LEU A 52 17.85 -29.26 22.51
C LEU A 52 19.19 -28.75 23.03
N LEU A 53 19.55 -27.49 22.77
CA LEU A 53 20.85 -26.91 23.19
C LEU A 53 21.05 -26.98 24.71
N ALA A 54 20.00 -26.82 25.51
CA ALA A 54 20.09 -26.98 26.97
C ALA A 54 20.45 -28.41 27.41
N ARG A 55 20.20 -29.41 26.56
CA ARG A 55 20.53 -30.82 26.81
C ARG A 55 21.82 -31.26 26.12
N VAL A 56 22.44 -30.41 25.30
CA VAL A 56 23.68 -30.73 24.59
C VAL A 56 24.86 -30.60 25.54
N ALA A 57 25.60 -31.70 25.72
CA ALA A 57 26.90 -31.70 26.38
C ALA A 57 28.00 -31.30 25.38
N GLU A 58 27.95 -31.87 24.17
CA GLU A 58 28.90 -31.60 23.10
C GLU A 58 28.21 -31.81 21.75
N MET A 59 28.58 -31.00 20.75
CA MET A 59 28.19 -31.25 19.37
C MET A 59 29.39 -30.95 18.48
N ALA A 60 29.83 -31.95 17.72
CA ALA A 60 31.09 -31.92 17.00
C ALA A 60 31.00 -32.63 15.64
N GLU A 61 31.86 -32.20 14.72
CA GLU A 61 32.15 -32.93 13.50
C GLU A 61 33.10 -34.09 13.83
N VAL A 62 32.75 -35.30 13.42
CA VAL A 62 33.59 -36.51 13.52
C VAL A 62 34.39 -36.70 12.23
N SER A 63 33.79 -36.37 11.08
CA SER A 63 34.44 -36.27 9.77
C SER A 63 33.60 -35.38 8.85
N ASP A 64 34.10 -35.05 7.65
CA ASP A 64 33.35 -34.28 6.64
C ASP A 64 31.91 -34.80 6.42
N LYS A 65 31.63 -36.11 6.61
CA LYS A 65 30.30 -36.70 6.42
C LYS A 65 29.58 -37.07 7.72
N VAL A 66 30.21 -36.96 8.88
CA VAL A 66 29.62 -37.46 10.14
C VAL A 66 29.73 -36.38 11.19
N PHE A 67 28.60 -36.04 11.81
CA PHE A 67 28.59 -35.20 13.01
C PHE A 67 27.82 -35.90 14.13
N GLU A 68 28.19 -35.60 15.37
CA GLU A 68 27.56 -36.18 16.54
C GLU A 68 27.05 -35.10 17.50
N ILE A 69 26.01 -35.47 18.24
CA ILE A 69 25.40 -34.68 19.30
C ILE A 69 25.39 -35.56 20.55
N LYS A 70 26.24 -35.22 21.52
CA LYS A 70 26.24 -35.79 22.87
C LYS A 70 25.33 -34.97 23.76
N LEU A 71 24.44 -35.65 24.46
CA LEU A 71 23.48 -35.05 25.36
C LEU A 71 23.83 -35.39 26.81
N ASN A 72 23.60 -34.44 27.71
CA ASN A 72 23.59 -34.68 29.16
C ASN A 72 22.24 -35.26 29.65
N ARG A 73 21.20 -35.20 28.80
CA ARG A 73 19.87 -35.74 29.03
C ARG A 73 19.22 -36.15 27.71
N ALA A 74 18.61 -37.33 27.67
CA ALA A 74 17.97 -37.84 26.46
C ALA A 74 16.95 -36.84 25.88
N PHE A 75 16.89 -36.79 24.55
CA PHE A 75 15.96 -35.94 23.80
C PHE A 75 15.20 -36.76 22.75
N PRO A 76 14.12 -37.45 23.12
CA PRO A 76 13.39 -38.36 22.23
C PRO A 76 12.78 -37.64 21.01
N LYS A 77 12.65 -36.31 21.07
CA LYS A 77 12.07 -35.45 20.03
C LYS A 77 13.09 -34.94 19.00
N MET A 78 14.31 -35.50 18.94
CA MET A 78 15.37 -35.05 18.04
C MET A 78 14.93 -35.01 16.56
N LEU A 79 14.28 -36.06 16.07
CA LEU A 79 13.81 -36.12 14.67
C LEU A 79 12.64 -35.18 14.41
N GLU A 80 11.74 -35.00 15.38
CA GLU A 80 10.64 -34.03 15.32
C GLU A 80 11.19 -32.60 15.22
N ALA A 81 12.21 -32.29 16.03
CA ALA A 81 12.92 -31.01 16.02
C ALA A 81 13.57 -30.71 14.65
N PHE A 82 14.25 -31.69 14.05
CA PHE A 82 14.93 -31.50 12.75
C PHE A 82 13.99 -31.54 11.55
N SER A 83 12.79 -32.12 11.70
CA SER A 83 11.77 -32.18 10.64
C SER A 83 10.72 -31.07 10.74
N LYS A 84 10.79 -30.21 11.76
CA LYS A 84 9.89 -29.07 11.95
C LYS A 84 9.81 -28.22 10.69
N VAL A 85 8.59 -27.97 10.21
CA VAL A 85 8.33 -27.27 8.94
C VAL A 85 7.90 -25.81 9.09
N THR A 86 7.58 -25.36 10.30
CA THR A 86 7.02 -24.03 10.58
C THR A 86 8.12 -22.96 10.72
N THR A 87 7.73 -21.68 10.78
CA THR A 87 8.67 -20.54 10.77
C THR A 87 9.79 -20.70 11.80
N SER A 88 11.00 -20.33 11.37
CA SER A 88 12.30 -20.73 11.95
C SER A 88 12.58 -22.23 11.81
N CYS A 89 12.49 -22.75 10.58
CA CYS A 89 12.94 -24.10 10.21
C CYS A 89 14.48 -24.22 10.30
N LEU A 90 14.97 -25.43 10.61
CA LEU A 90 16.39 -25.76 10.55
C LEU A 90 16.83 -25.93 9.09
N PHE A 91 17.41 -24.87 8.52
CA PHE A 91 18.09 -24.94 7.22
C PHE A 91 19.60 -25.09 7.44
N ILE A 92 20.22 -25.98 6.67
CA ILE A 92 21.68 -26.14 6.67
C ILE A 92 22.27 -25.13 5.70
N MET A 93 23.21 -24.34 6.19
CA MET A 93 23.93 -23.29 5.46
C MET A 93 25.44 -23.47 5.66
N PRO A 94 26.28 -22.88 4.80
CA PRO A 94 27.73 -22.88 5.01
C PRO A 94 28.09 -22.35 6.40
N GLU A 95 29.11 -22.94 7.04
CA GLU A 95 29.57 -22.58 8.38
C GLU A 95 29.81 -21.07 8.53
N ARG A 96 30.39 -20.44 7.51
CA ARG A 96 30.62 -18.97 7.47
C ARG A 96 29.34 -18.15 7.62
N LEU A 97 28.22 -18.63 7.08
CA LEU A 97 26.91 -17.98 7.21
C LEU A 97 26.21 -18.37 8.51
N ALA A 98 26.38 -19.63 8.93
CA ALA A 98 25.82 -20.13 10.18
C ALA A 98 26.42 -19.43 11.42
N ASN A 99 27.69 -19.03 11.36
CA ASN A 99 28.39 -18.36 12.46
C ASN A 99 28.09 -16.85 12.57
N VAL A 100 27.36 -16.26 11.63
CA VAL A 100 26.80 -14.91 11.80
C VAL A 100 25.90 -14.91 13.03
N ASP A 101 25.76 -13.75 13.71
CA ASP A 101 24.83 -13.64 14.83
C ASP A 101 23.39 -14.02 14.41
N PRO A 102 22.66 -14.87 15.15
CA PRO A 102 21.32 -15.34 14.79
C PRO A 102 20.27 -14.23 14.69
N PHE A 103 20.48 -13.09 15.33
CA PHE A 103 19.58 -11.93 15.31
C PHE A 103 19.95 -10.92 14.21
N THR A 104 21.05 -11.13 13.52
CA THR A 104 21.46 -10.37 12.33
C THR A 104 20.94 -11.03 11.04
N ASN A 105 20.42 -10.21 10.13
CA ASN A 105 19.97 -10.66 8.81
C ASN A 105 21.17 -11.10 7.95
N ILE A 106 21.07 -12.30 7.38
CA ILE A 106 22.00 -12.74 6.33
C ILE A 106 21.62 -12.04 5.02
N THR A 107 22.62 -11.47 4.34
CA THR A 107 22.42 -10.75 3.08
C THR A 107 22.74 -11.61 1.86
N GLU A 108 23.29 -12.81 2.05
CA GLU A 108 23.67 -13.75 1.01
C GLU A 108 22.76 -14.97 1.02
N ALA A 109 22.32 -15.42 -0.17
CA ALA A 109 21.40 -16.54 -0.33
C ALA A 109 22.13 -17.78 -0.89
N VAL A 110 22.99 -18.39 -0.07
CA VAL A 110 23.66 -19.66 -0.40
C VAL A 110 23.10 -20.79 0.48
N GLY A 111 22.57 -21.83 -0.15
CA GLY A 111 22.06 -23.03 0.50
C GLY A 111 22.37 -24.30 -0.29
N SER A 112 21.92 -25.45 0.21
CA SER A 112 22.10 -26.76 -0.45
C SER A 112 20.82 -27.24 -1.16
N GLY A 113 19.92 -26.31 -1.48
CA GLY A 113 18.57 -26.59 -1.97
C GLY A 113 18.50 -26.86 -3.48
N PRO A 114 17.35 -27.34 -3.97
CA PRO A 114 17.12 -27.67 -5.39
C PRO A 114 17.10 -26.48 -6.35
N PHE A 115 16.88 -25.26 -5.85
CA PHE A 115 16.93 -24.04 -6.63
C PHE A 115 17.87 -23.02 -6.00
N ARG A 116 18.55 -22.24 -6.84
CA ARG A 116 19.41 -21.11 -6.50
C ARG A 116 18.67 -19.80 -6.75
N PHE A 117 18.75 -18.88 -5.79
CA PHE A 117 18.15 -17.55 -5.91
C PHE A 117 19.01 -16.65 -6.82
N LEU A 118 18.37 -16.01 -7.80
CA LEU A 118 19.00 -15.08 -8.73
C LEU A 118 18.80 -13.63 -8.25
N ARG A 119 19.78 -13.14 -7.48
CA ARG A 119 19.71 -11.82 -6.85
C ARG A 119 19.66 -10.66 -7.84
N ASP A 120 20.37 -10.79 -8.94
CA ASP A 120 20.42 -9.82 -10.05
C ASP A 120 19.08 -9.65 -10.77
N GLN A 121 18.17 -10.63 -10.64
CA GLN A 121 16.85 -10.63 -11.26
C GLN A 121 15.70 -10.42 -10.27
N TRP A 122 16.03 -10.18 -8.99
CA TRP A 122 15.07 -9.85 -7.96
C TRP A 122 14.66 -8.39 -8.07
N VAL A 123 13.35 -8.17 -8.26
CA VAL A 123 12.72 -6.86 -8.23
C VAL A 123 11.82 -6.82 -7.00
N PRO A 124 12.22 -6.13 -5.91
CA PRO A 124 11.43 -6.05 -4.69
C PRO A 124 9.98 -5.63 -4.96
N GLY A 125 9.03 -6.40 -4.45
CA GLY A 125 7.59 -6.14 -4.63
C GLY A 125 7.01 -6.54 -5.98
N SER A 126 7.81 -7.05 -6.92
CA SER A 126 7.35 -7.43 -8.27
C SER A 126 7.74 -8.85 -8.67
N ARG A 127 9.03 -9.21 -8.60
CA ARG A 127 9.51 -10.48 -9.14
C ARG A 127 10.62 -11.09 -8.31
N VAL A 128 10.54 -12.39 -8.06
CA VAL A 128 11.61 -13.21 -7.48
C VAL A 128 11.93 -14.34 -8.44
N VAL A 129 13.21 -14.54 -8.77
CA VAL A 129 13.62 -15.55 -9.75
C VAL A 129 14.53 -16.58 -9.08
N TYR A 130 14.27 -17.83 -9.40
CA TYR A 130 15.08 -18.96 -9.01
C TYR A 130 15.44 -19.80 -10.25
N GLU A 131 16.64 -20.35 -10.26
CA GLU A 131 17.06 -21.32 -11.27
C GLU A 131 17.40 -22.66 -10.63
N ARG A 132 17.34 -23.73 -11.40
CA ARG A 132 17.67 -25.08 -10.95
C ARG A 132 19.12 -25.14 -10.50
N ASN A 133 19.35 -25.78 -9.35
CA ASN A 133 20.69 -26.12 -8.91
C ASN A 133 21.17 -27.39 -9.64
N PRO A 134 22.15 -27.31 -10.56
CA PRO A 134 22.61 -28.47 -11.32
C PRO A 134 23.33 -29.52 -10.44
N ASP A 135 23.87 -29.10 -9.29
CA ASP A 135 24.57 -29.95 -8.33
C ASP A 135 23.63 -30.54 -7.25
N TYR A 136 22.31 -30.34 -7.36
CA TYR A 136 21.38 -30.85 -6.36
C TYR A 136 21.24 -32.38 -6.42
N VAL A 137 21.48 -33.04 -5.28
CA VAL A 137 21.37 -34.50 -5.15
C VAL A 137 20.05 -34.88 -4.47
N PRO A 138 18.99 -35.29 -5.21
CA PRO A 138 17.74 -35.76 -4.62
C PRO A 138 17.96 -37.06 -3.82
N LEU A 139 17.03 -37.41 -2.92
CA LEU A 139 17.02 -38.75 -2.33
C LEU A 139 16.75 -39.78 -3.44
N PRO A 140 17.50 -40.91 -3.48
CA PRO A 140 17.38 -41.87 -4.58
C PRO A 140 16.06 -42.65 -4.55
N ASN A 141 15.56 -42.97 -3.36
CA ASN A 141 14.38 -43.81 -3.16
C ASN A 141 13.41 -43.18 -2.14
N GLY A 142 12.17 -43.66 -2.12
CA GLY A 142 11.13 -43.29 -1.15
C GLY A 142 9.94 -42.57 -1.80
N THR A 143 8.87 -42.43 -1.03
CA THR A 143 7.67 -41.70 -1.47
C THR A 143 7.75 -40.25 -0.99
N PRO A 144 7.66 -39.26 -1.89
CA PRO A 144 7.55 -37.87 -1.49
C PRO A 144 6.30 -37.63 -0.64
N SER A 145 6.48 -37.02 0.53
CA SER A 145 5.38 -36.67 1.43
C SER A 145 5.71 -35.41 2.20
N MET A 146 4.90 -34.36 2.04
CA MET A 146 5.19 -33.01 2.55
C MET A 146 6.64 -32.56 2.26
N THR A 147 7.53 -32.62 3.25
CA THR A 147 8.95 -32.26 3.11
C THR A 147 9.94 -33.42 3.18
N SER A 148 9.46 -34.66 3.28
CA SER A 148 10.26 -35.88 3.26
C SER A 148 10.23 -36.57 1.88
N GLY A 149 11.18 -37.49 1.66
CA GLY A 149 11.33 -38.24 0.41
C GLY A 149 12.12 -37.50 -0.70
N PRO A 150 12.19 -38.10 -1.90
CA PRO A 150 12.83 -37.51 -3.08
C PRO A 150 12.25 -36.15 -3.45
N LYS A 151 13.13 -35.18 -3.75
CA LYS A 151 12.78 -33.84 -4.26
C LYS A 151 13.35 -33.69 -5.67
N LEU A 152 12.66 -34.26 -6.64
CA LEU A 152 12.98 -34.18 -8.04
C LEU A 152 12.62 -32.79 -8.59
N VAL A 153 13.54 -32.23 -9.37
CA VAL A 153 13.39 -30.91 -9.99
C VAL A 153 13.16 -31.12 -11.47
N HIS A 154 11.99 -30.69 -11.95
CA HIS A 154 11.58 -30.83 -13.35
C HIS A 154 11.52 -29.50 -14.11
N PHE A 155 11.83 -28.39 -13.43
CA PHE A 155 11.88 -27.05 -14.01
C PHE A 155 13.28 -26.49 -13.91
N ASP A 156 13.75 -25.88 -14.99
CA ASP A 156 15.05 -25.20 -14.98
C ASP A 156 14.98 -23.82 -14.30
N ARG A 157 13.77 -23.25 -14.19
CA ARG A 157 13.53 -21.92 -13.63
C ARG A 157 12.17 -21.83 -12.96
N VAL A 158 12.09 -21.05 -11.89
CA VAL A 158 10.85 -20.69 -11.20
C VAL A 158 10.81 -19.18 -11.05
N GLU A 159 9.73 -18.57 -11.53
CA GLU A 159 9.49 -17.13 -11.41
C GLU A 159 8.30 -16.90 -10.49
N TRP A 160 8.50 -16.13 -9.44
CA TRP A 160 7.43 -15.66 -8.57
C TRP A 160 7.08 -14.24 -8.97
N ASN A 161 5.92 -14.09 -9.60
CA ASN A 161 5.37 -12.80 -9.97
C ASN A 161 4.39 -12.36 -8.90
N ILE A 162 4.63 -11.20 -8.30
CA ILE A 162 3.76 -10.60 -7.29
C ILE A 162 2.68 -9.83 -8.03
N MET A 163 1.46 -10.38 -8.03
CA MET A 163 0.27 -9.80 -8.66
C MET A 163 -0.76 -9.48 -7.58
N PRO A 164 -0.77 -8.25 -7.02
CA PRO A 164 -1.66 -7.88 -5.92
C PRO A 164 -3.14 -7.87 -6.31
N ASP A 165 -3.45 -7.64 -7.59
CA ASP A 165 -4.82 -7.60 -8.10
C ASP A 165 -5.32 -9.02 -8.48
N PRO A 166 -6.34 -9.57 -7.80
CA PRO A 166 -6.86 -10.91 -8.07
C PRO A 166 -7.46 -11.06 -9.48
N ALA A 167 -8.00 -9.99 -10.06
CA ALA A 167 -8.54 -10.04 -11.42
C ALA A 167 -7.43 -10.22 -12.47
N THR A 168 -6.31 -9.53 -12.30
CA THR A 168 -5.10 -9.66 -13.12
C THR A 168 -4.51 -11.06 -12.99
N ALA A 169 -4.34 -11.58 -11.76
CA ALA A 169 -3.85 -12.94 -11.55
C ALA A 169 -4.78 -13.99 -12.17
N SER A 170 -6.11 -13.78 -12.08
CA SER A 170 -7.13 -14.61 -12.72
C SER A 170 -7.04 -14.58 -14.25
N ALA A 171 -6.83 -13.41 -14.85
CA ALA A 171 -6.65 -13.29 -16.30
C ALA A 171 -5.35 -13.96 -16.76
N ALA A 172 -4.24 -13.74 -16.04
CA ALA A 172 -2.92 -14.31 -16.35
C ALA A 172 -2.94 -15.85 -16.32
N ILE A 173 -3.58 -16.46 -15.32
CA ILE A 173 -3.67 -17.93 -15.26
C ILE A 173 -4.57 -18.49 -16.36
N GLN A 174 -5.65 -17.79 -16.71
CA GLN A 174 -6.54 -18.18 -17.80
C GLN A 174 -5.88 -18.03 -19.18
N SER A 175 -5.06 -17.01 -19.39
CA SER A 175 -4.48 -16.67 -20.70
C SER A 175 -3.29 -17.55 -21.08
N GLY A 176 -2.37 -17.80 -20.16
CA GLY A 176 -1.09 -18.39 -20.55
C GLY A 176 0.02 -18.13 -19.57
N GLU A 177 -0.06 -16.94 -19.00
CA GLU A 177 1.06 -16.20 -18.45
C GLU A 177 1.42 -16.64 -17.03
N LEU A 178 0.42 -17.12 -16.28
CA LEU A 178 0.62 -17.71 -14.96
C LEU A 178 0.32 -19.20 -14.98
N ASP A 179 1.26 -19.97 -14.45
CA ASP A 179 1.14 -21.43 -14.33
C ASP A 179 0.43 -21.84 -13.04
N TRP A 180 0.69 -21.12 -11.94
CA TRP A 180 0.20 -21.44 -10.61
C TRP A 180 -0.09 -20.17 -9.80
N TRP A 181 -1.26 -20.13 -9.19
CA TRP A 181 -1.70 -19.10 -8.25
C TRP A 181 -2.00 -19.73 -6.88
N GLU A 182 -1.18 -19.39 -5.89
CA GLU A 182 -1.24 -19.99 -4.55
C GLU A 182 -2.57 -19.71 -3.81
N GLN A 183 -3.05 -18.47 -3.83
CA GLN A 183 -4.22 -18.04 -3.03
C GLN A 183 -5.20 -17.17 -3.85
N PRO A 184 -5.98 -17.77 -4.77
CA PRO A 184 -7.13 -17.10 -5.37
C PRO A 184 -8.14 -16.62 -4.32
N THR A 185 -8.86 -15.54 -4.64
CA THR A 185 -9.98 -15.06 -3.81
C THR A 185 -11.24 -15.92 -4.04
N ALA A 186 -12.10 -15.98 -3.03
CA ALA A 186 -13.22 -16.91 -2.99
C ALA A 186 -14.25 -16.74 -4.12
N ASP A 187 -14.47 -15.49 -4.52
CA ASP A 187 -15.36 -15.11 -5.62
C ASP A 187 -14.90 -15.65 -6.98
N LEU A 188 -13.60 -15.96 -7.13
CA LEU A 188 -13.02 -16.43 -8.37
C LEU A 188 -12.99 -17.96 -8.50
N PHE A 189 -13.22 -18.72 -7.42
CA PHE A 189 -13.20 -20.19 -7.50
C PHE A 189 -14.18 -20.75 -8.53
N PRO A 190 -15.46 -20.32 -8.57
CA PRO A 190 -16.41 -20.83 -9.56
C PRO A 190 -16.03 -20.47 -10.99
N LEU A 191 -15.43 -19.30 -11.20
CA LEU A 191 -14.94 -18.85 -12.50
C LEU A 191 -13.78 -19.74 -12.97
N LEU A 192 -12.75 -19.90 -12.13
CA LEU A 192 -11.56 -20.68 -12.44
C LEU A 192 -11.89 -22.17 -12.64
N ALA A 193 -12.81 -22.72 -11.83
CA ALA A 193 -13.24 -24.11 -11.93
C ALA A 193 -14.02 -24.42 -13.23
N ARG A 194 -14.64 -23.42 -13.87
CA ARG A 194 -15.30 -23.58 -15.17
C ARG A 194 -14.31 -23.61 -16.34
N ASN A 195 -13.08 -23.12 -16.14
CA ASN A 195 -12.07 -23.11 -17.19
C ASN A 195 -11.46 -24.51 -17.33
N ARG A 196 -11.66 -25.15 -18.49
CA ARG A 196 -11.18 -26.51 -18.78
C ARG A 196 -9.67 -26.70 -18.68
N ASN A 197 -8.88 -25.61 -18.72
CA ASN A 197 -7.43 -25.63 -18.65
C ASN A 197 -6.89 -25.39 -17.23
N ILE A 198 -7.75 -25.17 -16.23
CA ILE A 198 -7.37 -24.84 -14.86
C ILE A 198 -7.90 -25.91 -13.92
N THR A 199 -7.09 -26.27 -12.93
CA THR A 199 -7.49 -27.06 -11.76
C THR A 199 -7.55 -26.14 -10.56
N VAL A 200 -8.67 -26.16 -9.83
CA VAL A 200 -8.81 -25.54 -8.51
C VAL A 200 -8.84 -26.67 -7.49
N ASP A 201 -7.91 -26.67 -6.54
CA ASP A 201 -7.74 -27.75 -5.56
C ASP A 201 -7.30 -27.21 -4.18
N VAL A 202 -7.43 -28.02 -3.14
CA VAL A 202 -6.91 -27.74 -1.79
C VAL A 202 -5.64 -28.55 -1.59
N ILE A 203 -4.50 -27.86 -1.69
CA ILE A 203 -3.17 -28.46 -1.56
C ILE A 203 -2.71 -28.60 -0.10
N ASN A 204 -3.13 -27.69 0.79
CA ASN A 204 -2.85 -27.75 2.22
C ASN A 204 -4.05 -28.35 2.97
N ASN A 205 -3.94 -29.64 3.28
CA ASN A 205 -4.97 -30.40 4.00
C ASN A 205 -5.03 -30.13 5.52
N THR A 206 -4.12 -29.32 6.08
CA THR A 206 -4.18 -28.92 7.50
C THR A 206 -5.03 -27.66 7.72
N GLY A 207 -5.29 -26.90 6.66
CA GLY A 207 -6.05 -25.65 6.67
C GLY A 207 -5.30 -24.47 7.31
N LEU A 208 -5.95 -23.31 7.30
CA LEU A 208 -5.50 -22.08 7.96
C LEU A 208 -6.42 -21.77 9.14
N ILE A 209 -5.85 -21.72 10.35
CA ILE A 209 -6.55 -21.37 11.58
C ILE A 209 -6.42 -19.87 11.78
N GLY A 210 -7.56 -19.20 11.95
CA GLY A 210 -7.61 -17.77 12.23
C GLY A 210 -7.41 -17.48 13.72
N ILE A 211 -6.71 -16.38 14.00
CA ILE A 211 -6.31 -15.94 15.33
C ILE A 211 -6.73 -14.48 15.47
N PHE A 212 -7.52 -14.17 16.50
CA PHE A 212 -7.57 -12.83 17.07
C PHE A 212 -6.55 -12.72 18.19
N ARG A 213 -5.55 -11.84 18.05
CA ARG A 213 -4.47 -11.65 19.03
C ARG A 213 -4.69 -10.38 19.85
N PRO A 214 -5.10 -10.49 21.13
CA PRO A 214 -5.16 -9.35 22.02
C PRO A 214 -3.79 -8.95 22.55
N ASN A 215 -3.62 -7.68 22.92
CA ASN A 215 -2.46 -7.17 23.62
C ASN A 215 -2.67 -7.22 25.14
N HIS A 216 -1.97 -8.12 25.85
CA HIS A 216 -2.13 -8.31 27.30
C HIS A 216 -1.50 -7.19 28.13
N LEU A 217 -0.71 -6.28 27.52
CA LEU A 217 -0.05 -5.19 28.24
C LEU A 217 -0.90 -3.92 28.35
N VAL A 218 -1.92 -3.77 27.49
CA VAL A 218 -2.70 -2.54 27.39
C VAL A 218 -4.19 -2.80 27.61
N ALA A 219 -4.89 -1.79 28.14
CA ALA A 219 -6.35 -1.83 28.21
C ALA A 219 -6.95 -1.91 26.78
N PRO A 220 -8.11 -2.59 26.62
CA PRO A 220 -8.88 -3.27 27.67
C PRO A 220 -8.43 -4.73 27.92
N PHE A 221 -7.51 -5.26 27.12
CA PHE A 221 -7.18 -6.69 27.13
C PHE A 221 -6.12 -7.11 28.14
N ASN A 222 -5.55 -6.18 28.91
CA ASN A 222 -4.81 -6.51 30.13
C ASN A 222 -5.73 -7.15 31.21
N ASN A 223 -7.05 -6.96 31.12
CA ASN A 223 -8.02 -7.60 31.99
C ASN A 223 -8.45 -8.99 31.45
N PRO A 224 -8.21 -10.10 32.17
CA PRO A 224 -8.63 -11.44 31.74
C PRO A 224 -10.14 -11.60 31.59
N ALA A 225 -10.96 -10.89 32.38
CA ALA A 225 -12.41 -10.95 32.27
C ALA A 225 -12.90 -10.41 30.91
N VAL A 226 -12.27 -9.35 30.40
CA VAL A 226 -12.57 -8.78 29.07
C VAL A 226 -12.21 -9.77 27.96
N ARG A 227 -11.07 -10.46 28.07
CA ARG A 227 -10.67 -11.49 27.10
C ARG A 227 -11.67 -12.65 27.08
N ARG A 228 -12.13 -13.11 28.24
CA ARG A 228 -13.18 -14.15 28.34
C ARG A 228 -14.49 -13.69 27.71
N ALA A 229 -14.89 -12.44 27.93
CA ALA A 229 -16.10 -11.88 27.33
C ALA A 229 -16.03 -11.89 25.79
N VAL A 230 -14.88 -11.52 25.21
CA VAL A 230 -14.67 -11.65 23.76
C VAL A 230 -14.78 -13.10 23.30
N MET A 231 -14.22 -14.06 24.03
CA MET A 231 -14.34 -15.49 23.69
C MET A 231 -15.81 -15.94 23.66
N THR A 232 -16.62 -15.50 24.62
CA THR A 232 -18.08 -15.79 24.68
C THR A 232 -18.81 -15.33 23.41
N ALA A 233 -18.42 -14.19 22.83
CA ALA A 233 -19.08 -13.58 21.68
C ALA A 233 -18.68 -14.19 20.33
N ILE A 234 -17.50 -14.81 20.22
CA ILE A 234 -16.96 -15.25 18.94
C ILE A 234 -17.81 -16.33 18.30
N ASN A 235 -18.28 -16.05 17.09
CA ASN A 235 -18.86 -17.04 16.18
C ASN A 235 -17.85 -17.34 15.06
N GLN A 236 -17.15 -18.46 15.17
CA GLN A 236 -16.14 -18.86 14.20
C GLN A 236 -16.68 -18.97 12.76
N MET A 237 -17.95 -19.34 12.59
CA MET A 237 -18.52 -19.51 11.25
C MET A 237 -18.78 -18.18 10.55
N ASP A 238 -19.06 -17.10 11.29
CA ASP A 238 -19.22 -15.77 10.71
C ASP A 238 -17.89 -15.28 10.12
N PHE A 239 -16.79 -15.46 10.87
CA PHE A 239 -15.44 -15.16 10.38
C PHE A 239 -15.08 -16.00 9.16
N MET A 240 -15.28 -17.32 9.21
CA MET A 240 -14.91 -18.19 8.09
C MET A 240 -15.76 -17.90 6.84
N THR A 241 -17.03 -17.54 7.01
CA THR A 241 -17.91 -17.14 5.90
C THR A 241 -17.44 -15.84 5.25
N ALA A 242 -17.02 -14.85 6.03
CA ALA A 242 -16.47 -13.62 5.47
C ALA A 242 -15.14 -13.84 4.74
N VAL A 243 -14.31 -14.78 5.22
CA VAL A 243 -12.97 -15.03 4.68
C VAL A 243 -13.00 -15.82 3.36
N ILE A 244 -13.76 -16.91 3.30
CA ILE A 244 -13.72 -17.85 2.16
C ILE A 244 -15.09 -18.04 1.47
N GLY A 245 -16.13 -17.34 1.91
CA GLY A 245 -17.48 -17.49 1.40
C GLY A 245 -18.08 -18.86 1.71
N THR A 246 -19.18 -19.18 1.04
CA THR A 246 -19.89 -20.47 1.17
C THR A 246 -19.61 -21.44 0.01
N ALA A 247 -18.81 -21.02 -0.97
CA ALA A 247 -18.52 -21.81 -2.15
C ALA A 247 -17.52 -22.94 -1.81
N GLY A 248 -17.82 -24.16 -2.25
CA GLY A 248 -16.90 -25.28 -2.21
C GLY A 248 -16.09 -25.43 -3.51
N VAL A 249 -15.14 -26.35 -3.49
CA VAL A 249 -14.41 -26.82 -4.68
C VAL A 249 -14.50 -28.34 -4.75
N THR A 250 -14.10 -28.93 -5.88
CA THR A 250 -14.12 -30.39 -6.06
C THR A 250 -13.37 -31.08 -4.91
N GLY A 251 -14.03 -32.04 -4.23
CA GLY A 251 -13.49 -32.74 -3.07
C GLY A 251 -13.65 -32.03 -1.72
N TYR A 252 -14.03 -30.74 -1.72
CA TYR A 252 -14.26 -29.93 -0.51
C TYR A 252 -15.55 -29.09 -0.68
N PRO A 253 -16.74 -29.67 -0.47
CA PRO A 253 -18.01 -28.97 -0.66
C PRO A 253 -18.24 -27.82 0.32
N ASP A 254 -17.61 -27.86 1.50
CA ASP A 254 -17.51 -26.71 2.41
C ASP A 254 -16.03 -26.53 2.80
N LEU A 255 -15.52 -25.33 2.60
CA LEU A 255 -14.14 -24.94 2.92
C LEU A 255 -13.97 -24.48 4.38
N ARG A 256 -15.07 -24.24 5.10
CA ARG A 256 -15.07 -23.66 6.46
C ARG A 256 -15.16 -24.73 7.52
N ARG A 257 -14.55 -24.50 8.69
CA ARG A 257 -14.62 -25.35 9.87
C ARG A 257 -14.72 -24.49 11.12
N GLU A 258 -15.66 -24.83 11.99
CA GLU A 258 -15.82 -24.26 13.33
C GLU A 258 -15.53 -25.32 14.41
N ASN A 259 -15.74 -24.97 15.68
CA ASN A 259 -15.35 -25.76 16.84
C ASN A 259 -13.84 -26.02 16.86
N ILE A 260 -13.08 -25.01 16.45
CA ILE A 260 -11.62 -25.03 16.39
C ILE A 260 -11.06 -24.48 17.69
N GLY A 261 -10.27 -25.30 18.39
CA GLY A 261 -9.55 -24.92 19.60
C GLY A 261 -8.18 -24.32 19.30
N PHE A 262 -7.25 -24.51 20.25
CA PHE A 262 -5.90 -23.97 20.17
C PHE A 262 -4.92 -24.90 19.43
N PHE A 263 -5.18 -26.20 19.40
CA PHE A 263 -4.41 -27.13 18.58
C PHE A 263 -5.21 -27.56 17.35
N ALA A 264 -4.53 -27.83 16.24
CA ALA A 264 -5.18 -28.34 15.04
C ALA A 264 -5.92 -29.65 15.37
N PRO A 265 -7.22 -29.80 15.02
CA PRO A 265 -8.00 -30.98 15.40
C PRO A 265 -7.44 -32.31 14.90
N ASP A 266 -6.80 -32.27 13.73
CA ASP A 266 -6.13 -33.40 13.07
C ASP A 266 -4.72 -33.69 13.60
N SER A 267 -4.19 -32.84 14.48
CA SER A 267 -2.89 -33.06 15.11
C SER A 267 -3.00 -34.02 16.30
N PRO A 268 -1.91 -34.70 16.68
CA PRO A 268 -1.84 -35.46 17.92
C PRO A 268 -2.15 -34.61 19.16
N SER A 269 -1.97 -33.28 19.10
CA SER A 269 -2.25 -32.35 20.21
C SER A 269 -3.70 -31.86 20.27
N GLY A 270 -4.53 -32.14 19.26
CA GLY A 270 -5.91 -31.61 19.14
C GLY A 270 -6.88 -32.17 20.18
N SER A 271 -7.67 -31.34 20.85
CA SER A 271 -8.66 -31.77 21.84
C SER A 271 -9.96 -30.98 21.69
N THR A 272 -11.05 -31.45 22.27
CA THR A 272 -12.33 -30.73 22.34
C THR A 272 -12.57 -30.04 23.68
N VAL A 273 -11.69 -30.25 24.67
CA VAL A 273 -11.81 -29.65 26.00
C VAL A 273 -11.84 -28.12 25.91
N GLY A 274 -12.85 -27.50 26.54
CA GLY A 274 -13.03 -26.05 26.62
C GLY A 274 -13.80 -25.42 25.44
N LEU A 275 -14.12 -26.18 24.38
CA LEU A 275 -14.90 -25.67 23.25
C LEU A 275 -16.31 -25.21 23.64
N ASP A 276 -16.86 -25.72 24.74
CA ASP A 276 -18.12 -25.31 25.34
C ASP A 276 -18.15 -23.81 25.74
N ARG A 277 -16.98 -23.15 25.80
CA ARG A 277 -16.88 -21.70 26.04
C ARG A 277 -17.17 -20.83 24.83
N LEU A 278 -17.17 -21.39 23.61
CA LEU A 278 -17.52 -20.66 22.38
C LEU A 278 -19.04 -20.57 22.24
N LYS A 279 -19.69 -19.75 23.09
CA LYS A 279 -21.16 -19.66 23.18
C LYS A 279 -21.81 -18.94 22.00
N LYS A 280 -21.06 -18.12 21.26
CA LYS A 280 -21.57 -17.28 20.15
C LYS A 280 -22.66 -16.31 20.62
N ASP A 281 -22.52 -15.80 21.85
CA ASP A 281 -23.55 -15.01 22.53
C ASP A 281 -23.05 -13.60 22.84
N ILE A 282 -23.46 -12.66 21.99
CA ILE A 282 -23.10 -11.25 22.14
C ILE A 282 -23.79 -10.63 23.37
N ALA A 283 -25.01 -11.05 23.71
CA ALA A 283 -25.74 -10.49 24.84
C ALA A 283 -25.07 -10.87 26.17
N ALA A 284 -24.69 -12.14 26.32
CA ALA A 284 -23.90 -12.61 27.46
C ALA A 284 -22.55 -11.89 27.53
N ALA A 285 -21.85 -11.76 26.40
CA ALA A 285 -20.58 -11.06 26.34
C ALA A 285 -20.68 -9.58 26.73
N ARG A 286 -21.76 -8.89 26.35
CA ARG A 286 -22.03 -7.51 26.78
C ARG A 286 -22.21 -7.42 28.30
N ALA A 287 -22.97 -8.35 28.89
CA ALA A 287 -23.14 -8.40 30.34
C ALA A 287 -21.80 -8.66 31.06
N GLU A 288 -20.98 -9.58 30.53
CA GLU A 288 -19.62 -9.86 31.03
C GLU A 288 -18.70 -8.64 30.90
N LEU A 289 -18.75 -7.89 29.80
CA LEU A 289 -17.99 -6.65 29.62
C LEU A 289 -18.43 -5.54 30.56
N GLN A 290 -19.74 -5.41 30.80
CA GLN A 290 -20.27 -4.45 31.74
C GLN A 290 -19.83 -4.79 33.18
N ALA A 291 -19.91 -6.06 33.57
CA ALA A 291 -19.42 -6.54 34.86
C ALA A 291 -17.91 -6.34 35.03
N ALA A 292 -17.14 -6.47 33.94
CA ALA A 292 -15.70 -6.21 33.91
C ALA A 292 -15.33 -4.71 33.88
N GLY A 293 -16.32 -3.80 33.83
CA GLY A 293 -16.11 -2.36 33.76
C GLY A 293 -15.49 -1.87 32.45
N ALA A 294 -15.61 -2.64 31.36
CA ALA A 294 -14.96 -2.36 30.07
C ALA A 294 -15.92 -1.85 28.97
N MET A 295 -17.19 -1.60 29.32
CA MET A 295 -18.16 -1.02 28.38
C MET A 295 -17.68 0.36 27.90
N GLY A 296 -17.70 0.59 26.59
CA GLY A 296 -17.20 1.83 25.97
C GLY A 296 -15.67 1.95 25.94
N ALA A 297 -14.92 0.93 26.38
CA ALA A 297 -13.47 1.00 26.37
C ALA A 297 -12.94 1.19 24.93
N ARG A 298 -11.99 2.11 24.79
CA ARG A 298 -11.29 2.36 23.53
C ARG A 298 -10.47 1.15 23.13
N MET A 299 -10.57 0.74 21.87
CA MET A 299 -9.83 -0.39 21.31
C MET A 299 -9.23 0.00 19.97
N VAL A 300 -7.90 -0.03 19.86
CA VAL A 300 -7.20 0.17 18.59
C VAL A 300 -7.02 -1.17 17.90
N LEU A 301 -7.77 -1.40 16.82
CA LEU A 301 -7.74 -2.63 16.04
C LEU A 301 -6.93 -2.42 14.75
N MET A 302 -5.82 -3.13 14.59
CA MET A 302 -4.99 -3.02 13.39
C MET A 302 -5.54 -3.92 12.28
N ASN A 303 -5.62 -3.38 11.06
CA ASN A 303 -6.12 -4.06 9.87
C ASN A 303 -5.09 -4.04 8.74
N ALA A 304 -4.80 -5.20 8.17
CA ALA A 304 -3.96 -5.36 6.98
C ALA A 304 -4.85 -5.45 5.74
N THR A 305 -5.00 -4.35 5.00
CA THR A 305 -5.97 -4.27 3.88
C THR A 305 -5.50 -4.95 2.61
N ASP A 306 -4.20 -5.15 2.46
CA ASP A 306 -3.54 -5.82 1.35
C ASP A 306 -3.67 -7.35 1.39
N LEU A 307 -4.13 -7.93 2.51
CA LEU A 307 -4.41 -9.35 2.66
C LEU A 307 -5.91 -9.59 2.83
N ALA A 308 -6.56 -10.08 1.76
CA ALA A 308 -8.02 -10.22 1.67
C ALA A 308 -8.65 -10.98 2.86
N SER A 309 -8.03 -12.09 3.29
CA SER A 309 -8.52 -12.90 4.41
C SER A 309 -8.42 -12.16 5.75
N ILE A 310 -7.30 -11.45 5.99
CA ILE A 310 -7.11 -10.66 7.22
C ILE A 310 -8.06 -9.46 7.25
N ASN A 311 -8.22 -8.77 6.11
CA ASN A 311 -9.14 -7.66 5.99
C ASN A 311 -10.58 -8.10 6.30
N ALA A 312 -11.07 -9.17 5.67
CA ALA A 312 -12.41 -9.70 5.91
C ALA A 312 -12.64 -10.07 7.38
N ALA A 313 -11.69 -10.80 7.99
CA ALA A 313 -11.78 -11.17 9.40
C ALA A 313 -11.76 -9.94 10.33
N THR A 314 -10.96 -8.93 10.01
CA THR A 314 -10.86 -7.70 10.82
C THR A 314 -12.13 -6.87 10.74
N LEU A 315 -12.79 -6.79 9.58
CA LEU A 315 -14.07 -6.09 9.44
C LEU A 315 -15.19 -6.78 10.23
N VAL A 316 -15.27 -8.12 10.19
CA VAL A 316 -16.21 -8.89 11.04
C VAL A 316 -15.90 -8.68 12.52
N GLY A 317 -14.61 -8.70 12.88
CA GLY A 317 -14.17 -8.44 14.24
C GLY A 317 -14.54 -7.04 14.72
N ALA A 318 -14.33 -6.02 13.90
CA ALA A 318 -14.67 -4.64 14.23
C ALA A 318 -16.17 -4.46 14.51
N ASP A 319 -17.04 -5.02 13.66
CA ASP A 319 -18.50 -5.04 13.88
C ASP A 319 -18.86 -5.76 15.19
N LEU A 320 -18.30 -6.95 15.41
CA LEU A 320 -18.51 -7.73 16.62
C LEU A 320 -18.14 -6.92 17.88
N PHE A 321 -16.95 -6.32 17.89
CA PHE A 321 -16.47 -5.53 19.02
C PHE A 321 -17.30 -4.27 19.27
N GLN A 322 -17.77 -3.59 18.20
CA GLN A 322 -18.70 -2.46 18.34
C GLN A 322 -20.03 -2.91 18.93
N ARG A 323 -20.60 -4.04 18.48
CA ARG A 323 -21.85 -4.62 19.00
C ARG A 323 -21.73 -5.10 20.45
N MET A 324 -20.54 -5.56 20.85
CA MET A 324 -20.19 -5.86 22.23
C MET A 324 -20.06 -4.60 23.11
N GLY A 325 -19.92 -3.42 22.50
CA GLY A 325 -19.89 -2.13 23.18
C GLY A 325 -18.51 -1.50 23.35
N PHE A 326 -17.49 -1.93 22.60
CA PHE A 326 -16.20 -1.23 22.55
C PHE A 326 -16.28 0.02 21.65
N ASN A 327 -15.45 1.01 21.95
CA ASN A 327 -15.18 2.11 21.03
C ASN A 327 -13.99 1.73 20.12
N VAL A 328 -14.29 1.25 18.91
CA VAL A 328 -13.29 0.65 18.01
C VAL A 328 -12.67 1.70 17.09
N ASP A 329 -11.37 1.93 17.27
CA ASP A 329 -10.50 2.66 16.37
C ASP A 329 -9.85 1.68 15.38
N LEU A 330 -10.43 1.54 14.19
CA LEU A 330 -9.88 0.69 13.14
C LEU A 330 -8.73 1.40 12.42
N VAL A 331 -7.51 0.84 12.49
CA VAL A 331 -6.33 1.36 11.80
C VAL A 331 -5.97 0.46 10.63
N SER A 332 -6.33 0.89 9.43
CA SER A 332 -6.06 0.18 8.17
C SER A 332 -4.73 0.60 7.56
N THR A 333 -3.90 -0.39 7.20
CA THR A 333 -2.55 -0.24 6.63
C THR A 333 -2.15 -1.54 5.90
N ASP A 334 -0.96 -1.63 5.31
CA ASP A 334 -0.40 -2.88 4.76
C ASP A 334 0.11 -3.86 5.85
N TRP A 335 0.24 -5.14 5.50
CA TRP A 335 0.69 -6.19 6.43
C TRP A 335 2.10 -5.94 6.98
N GLY A 336 3.02 -5.39 6.18
CA GLY A 336 4.38 -5.06 6.62
C GLY A 336 4.35 -4.05 7.78
N THR A 337 3.51 -3.02 7.67
CA THR A 337 3.31 -2.04 8.74
C THR A 337 2.65 -2.66 9.97
N VAL A 338 1.67 -3.55 9.83
CA VAL A 338 1.10 -4.29 10.97
C VAL A 338 2.18 -5.14 11.67
N VAL A 339 3.04 -5.82 10.92
CA VAL A 339 4.13 -6.65 11.45
C VAL A 339 5.16 -5.80 12.21
N ALA A 340 5.48 -4.61 11.73
CA ALA A 340 6.38 -3.70 12.44
C ALA A 340 5.71 -3.14 13.71
N ARG A 341 4.46 -2.67 13.59
CA ARG A 341 3.73 -2.02 14.69
C ARG A 341 3.37 -3.00 15.81
N ARG A 342 3.04 -4.26 15.52
CA ARG A 342 2.70 -5.25 16.55
C ARG A 342 3.87 -5.54 17.51
N ALA A 343 5.11 -5.26 17.13
CA ALA A 343 6.26 -5.38 18.03
C ALA A 343 6.30 -4.28 19.10
N SER A 344 5.58 -3.16 18.90
CA SER A 344 5.50 -2.04 19.83
C SER A 344 4.68 -2.41 21.07
N ARG A 345 5.25 -2.14 22.24
CA ARG A 345 4.61 -2.31 23.57
C ARG A 345 4.07 -1.00 24.13
N ASN A 346 4.04 0.05 23.31
CA ASN A 346 3.62 1.37 23.77
C ASN A 346 2.13 1.38 24.17
N PRO A 347 1.73 2.30 25.07
CA PRO A 347 0.33 2.61 25.32
C PRO A 347 -0.43 3.09 24.06
N LEU A 348 -1.76 3.02 24.07
CA LEU A 348 -2.60 3.30 22.90
C LEU A 348 -2.46 4.74 22.35
N ASP A 349 -2.25 5.71 23.24
CA ASP A 349 -2.01 7.12 22.91
C ASP A 349 -0.62 7.38 22.29
N GLN A 350 0.30 6.42 22.40
CA GLN A 350 1.66 6.48 21.87
C GLN A 350 1.90 5.50 20.71
N GLY A 351 0.87 5.28 19.90
CA GLY A 351 0.92 4.38 18.74
C GLY A 351 0.83 2.89 19.09
N GLY A 352 0.48 2.55 20.34
CA GLY A 352 0.12 1.21 20.75
C GLY A 352 -1.10 0.64 20.02
N TRP A 353 -1.44 -0.61 20.32
CA TRP A 353 -2.52 -1.35 19.68
C TRP A 353 -3.18 -2.30 20.67
N SER A 354 -4.48 -2.53 20.52
CA SER A 354 -5.27 -3.42 21.39
C SER A 354 -5.37 -4.84 20.83
N GLY A 355 -5.52 -5.00 19.52
CA GLY A 355 -5.56 -6.32 18.89
C GLY A 355 -5.37 -6.30 17.38
N PHE A 356 -5.20 -7.49 16.80
CA PHE A 356 -5.17 -7.71 15.34
C PHE A 356 -5.61 -9.14 14.99
N PHE A 357 -5.96 -9.38 13.74
CA PHE A 357 -6.28 -10.69 13.20
C PHE A 357 -5.16 -11.24 12.32
N THR A 358 -4.97 -12.55 12.29
CA THR A 358 -4.02 -13.24 11.40
C THR A 358 -4.45 -14.68 11.17
N PHE A 359 -3.86 -15.35 10.17
CA PHE A 359 -4.07 -16.78 9.90
C PHE A 359 -2.74 -17.52 9.85
N TRP A 360 -2.66 -18.65 10.54
CA TRP A 360 -1.50 -19.54 10.50
C TRP A 360 -1.91 -20.94 10.06
N SER A 361 -0.96 -21.73 9.57
CA SER A 361 -1.22 -23.11 9.12
C SER A 361 -1.64 -24.01 10.29
N GLY A 362 -2.40 -25.05 10.01
CA GLY A 362 -2.68 -26.11 10.99
C GLY A 362 -1.38 -26.72 11.55
N VAL A 363 -0.30 -26.73 10.78
CA VAL A 363 1.01 -27.22 11.22
C VAL A 363 1.67 -26.31 12.27
N ASP A 364 1.38 -25.01 12.25
CA ASP A 364 1.81 -24.08 13.30
C ASP A 364 1.11 -24.39 14.64
N HIS A 365 -0.04 -25.06 14.61
CA HIS A 365 -0.82 -25.48 15.77
C HIS A 365 -0.69 -26.98 16.07
N TRP A 366 0.34 -27.64 15.53
CA TRP A 366 0.47 -29.10 15.60
C TRP A 366 0.91 -29.62 16.98
N ASN A 367 1.79 -28.87 17.65
CA ASN A 367 2.31 -29.23 18.97
C ASN A 367 2.77 -27.98 19.76
N PRO A 368 3.01 -28.09 21.07
CA PRO A 368 3.45 -26.97 21.92
C PRO A 368 4.76 -26.28 21.49
N ALA A 369 5.60 -26.95 20.70
CA ALA A 369 6.88 -26.42 20.26
C ALA A 369 6.78 -25.60 18.96
N SER A 370 5.91 -25.99 18.02
CA SER A 370 5.63 -25.22 16.81
C SER A 370 4.66 -24.06 17.06
N HIS A 371 3.84 -24.16 18.12
CA HIS A 371 2.77 -23.21 18.40
C HIS A 371 3.25 -21.99 19.21
N ALA A 372 3.85 -21.00 18.52
CA ALA A 372 4.37 -19.79 19.17
C ALA A 372 3.28 -18.90 19.80
N ALA A 373 2.05 -18.88 19.26
CA ALA A 373 0.99 -17.98 19.73
C ALA A 373 0.40 -18.37 21.10
N ILE A 374 0.41 -19.66 21.46
CA ILE A 374 -0.13 -20.13 22.75
C ILE A 374 0.81 -19.85 23.92
N ARG A 375 2.09 -19.58 23.64
CA ARG A 375 3.13 -19.38 24.64
C ARG A 375 2.80 -18.21 25.57
N GLY A 376 3.08 -18.38 26.86
CA GLY A 376 2.73 -17.47 27.96
C GLY A 376 3.92 -17.02 28.81
N HIS A 377 5.07 -16.72 28.20
CA HIS A 377 6.31 -16.34 28.90
C HIS A 377 6.57 -14.83 28.86
N GLY A 378 5.50 -14.03 28.95
CA GLY A 378 5.58 -12.58 29.15
C GLY A 378 6.15 -11.84 27.94
N THR A 379 7.08 -10.92 28.18
CA THR A 379 7.63 -10.01 27.15
C THR A 379 8.42 -10.71 26.04
N ASP A 380 8.81 -11.96 26.28
CA ASP A 380 9.52 -12.79 25.31
C ASP A 380 8.55 -13.61 24.43
N ALA A 381 7.28 -13.69 24.82
CA ALA A 381 6.24 -14.32 24.02
C ALA A 381 5.96 -13.52 22.74
N TRP A 382 5.37 -14.19 21.74
CA TRP A 382 4.95 -13.57 20.49
C TRP A 382 4.06 -12.33 20.77
N PRO A 383 4.20 -11.22 20.00
CA PRO A 383 3.43 -9.99 20.16
C PRO A 383 2.02 -10.17 20.71
N GLY A 384 1.73 -9.47 21.80
CA GLY A 384 0.56 -9.69 22.65
C GLY A 384 0.93 -10.13 24.08
N TRP A 385 2.15 -10.66 24.26
CA TRP A 385 2.85 -10.84 25.54
C TRP A 385 2.05 -11.42 26.73
N PRO A 386 1.29 -12.51 26.53
CA PRO A 386 0.61 -13.18 27.64
C PRO A 386 1.63 -13.72 28.66
N THR A 387 1.28 -13.65 29.95
CA THR A 387 2.03 -14.28 31.04
C THR A 387 1.17 -15.35 31.69
N ILE A 388 1.46 -16.62 31.41
CA ILE A 388 0.69 -17.79 31.83
C ILE A 388 1.66 -18.90 32.25
N PRO A 389 2.17 -18.90 33.49
CA PRO A 389 3.15 -19.89 33.96
C PRO A 389 2.67 -21.34 33.83
N ALA A 390 1.38 -21.59 34.06
CA ALA A 390 0.78 -22.92 33.91
C ALA A 390 0.87 -23.46 32.47
N MET A 391 0.85 -22.57 31.46
CA MET A 391 1.01 -22.94 30.06
C MET A 391 2.43 -23.43 29.78
N GLU A 392 3.44 -22.73 30.32
CA GLU A 392 4.85 -23.09 30.14
C GLU A 392 5.18 -24.39 30.90
N ALA A 393 4.59 -24.60 32.08
CA ALA A 393 4.73 -25.85 32.82
C ALA A 393 4.20 -27.07 32.03
N GLN A 394 3.04 -26.94 31.37
CA GLN A 394 2.51 -28.02 30.54
C GLN A 394 3.29 -28.21 29.24
N ARG A 395 3.84 -27.13 28.67
CA ARG A 395 4.78 -27.24 27.55
C ARG A 395 6.02 -28.04 27.97
N ASP A 396 6.58 -27.79 29.14
CA ASP A 396 7.73 -28.55 29.65
C ASP A 396 7.35 -30.00 29.97
N ALA A 397 6.15 -30.25 30.49
CA ALA A 397 5.61 -31.60 30.65
C ALA A 397 5.53 -32.34 29.30
N TRP A 398 5.09 -31.67 28.23
CA TRP A 398 5.06 -32.24 26.88
C TRP A 398 6.47 -32.56 26.33
N PHE A 399 7.47 -31.71 26.58
CA PHE A 399 8.86 -31.99 26.19
C PHE A 399 9.50 -33.14 26.97
N ASN A 400 8.99 -33.42 28.18
CA ASN A 400 9.51 -34.44 29.08
C ASN A 400 8.60 -35.68 29.15
N ALA A 401 7.54 -35.73 28.34
CA ALA A 401 6.59 -36.82 28.36
C ALA A 401 7.27 -38.16 28.01
N PRO A 402 7.05 -39.22 28.81
CA PRO A 402 7.65 -40.53 28.56
C PRO A 402 7.02 -41.25 27.35
N ASP A 403 5.79 -40.91 27.00
CA ASP A 403 5.03 -41.51 25.92
C ASP A 403 4.02 -40.52 25.30
N GLU A 404 3.34 -40.94 24.25
CA GLU A 404 2.34 -40.13 23.55
C GLU A 404 1.11 -39.82 24.41
N ALA A 405 0.72 -40.69 25.34
CA ALA A 405 -0.43 -40.49 26.20
C ALA A 405 -0.18 -39.36 27.21
N ALA A 406 1.00 -39.31 27.82
CA ALA A 406 1.43 -38.22 28.68
C ALA A 406 1.58 -36.90 27.90
N ALA A 407 2.11 -36.95 26.68
CA ALA A 407 2.17 -35.78 25.80
C ALA A 407 0.76 -35.26 25.44
N LYS A 408 -0.19 -36.18 25.19
CA LYS A 408 -1.59 -35.86 24.94
C LYS A 408 -2.28 -35.24 26.15
N ALA A 409 -2.02 -35.76 27.34
CA ALA A 409 -2.56 -35.22 28.58
C ALA A 409 -2.08 -33.77 28.80
N ALA A 410 -0.78 -33.51 28.61
CA ALA A 410 -0.22 -32.16 28.70
C ALA A 410 -0.87 -31.18 27.72
N THR A 411 -1.03 -31.56 26.44
CA THR A 411 -1.66 -30.70 25.43
C THR A 411 -3.16 -30.49 25.65
N THR A 412 -3.86 -31.50 26.19
CA THR A 412 -5.27 -31.37 26.60
C THR A 412 -5.43 -30.36 27.73
N GLU A 413 -4.55 -30.42 28.72
CA GLU A 413 -4.54 -29.45 29.82
C GLU A 413 -4.12 -28.05 29.36
N MET A 414 -3.14 -27.93 28.44
CA MET A 414 -2.80 -26.65 27.80
C MET A 414 -4.02 -26.02 27.12
N GLN A 415 -4.83 -26.81 26.41
CA GLN A 415 -6.02 -26.27 25.79
C GLN A 415 -7.04 -25.77 26.82
N ARG A 416 -7.26 -26.52 27.90
CA ARG A 416 -8.12 -26.09 29.01
C ARG A 416 -7.65 -24.76 29.59
N ILE A 417 -6.36 -24.65 29.90
CA ILE A 417 -5.73 -23.41 30.39
C ILE A 417 -5.88 -22.28 29.37
N ALA A 418 -5.74 -22.55 28.07
CA ALA A 418 -5.88 -21.53 27.03
C ALA A 418 -7.32 -20.98 26.96
N PHE A 419 -8.35 -21.79 27.19
CA PHE A 419 -9.73 -21.32 27.31
C PHE A 419 -10.00 -20.57 28.62
N ASP A 420 -9.20 -20.78 29.67
CA ASP A 420 -9.25 -20.01 30.93
C ASP A 420 -8.55 -18.66 30.83
N GLU A 421 -7.34 -18.65 30.30
CA GLU A 421 -6.43 -17.49 30.36
C GLU A 421 -6.47 -16.63 29.10
N VAL A 422 -6.98 -17.24 28.01
CA VAL A 422 -7.22 -16.60 26.71
C VAL A 422 -5.96 -15.89 26.18
N PRO A 423 -4.88 -16.65 25.86
CA PRO A 423 -3.68 -16.06 25.27
C PRO A 423 -3.99 -15.40 23.91
N TYR A 424 -4.92 -15.99 23.16
CA TYR A 424 -5.55 -15.45 21.97
C TYR A 424 -6.91 -16.14 21.77
N MET A 425 -7.67 -15.77 20.74
CA MET A 425 -8.94 -16.43 20.41
C MET A 425 -8.88 -17.08 19.02
N PRO A 426 -9.16 -18.38 18.89
CA PRO A 426 -9.31 -19.02 17.59
C PRO A 426 -10.64 -18.59 16.95
N ILE A 427 -10.60 -18.09 15.73
CA ILE A 427 -11.78 -17.57 15.00
C ILE A 427 -12.26 -18.53 13.90
N GLY A 428 -11.86 -19.81 13.97
CA GLY A 428 -12.23 -20.85 13.02
C GLY A 428 -11.06 -21.30 12.15
N ARG A 429 -11.34 -22.24 11.24
CA ARG A 429 -10.38 -22.76 10.27
C ARG A 429 -11.00 -22.79 8.88
N TYR A 430 -10.23 -22.48 7.85
CA TYR A 430 -10.66 -22.69 6.48
C TYR A 430 -9.59 -23.41 5.63
N TYR A 431 -10.03 -24.06 4.57
CA TYR A 431 -9.17 -24.62 3.55
C TYR A 431 -9.02 -23.61 2.42
N GLN A 432 -7.79 -23.16 2.16
CA GLN A 432 -7.48 -22.24 1.07
C GLN A 432 -7.30 -23.03 -0.23
N PRO A 433 -8.16 -22.84 -1.25
CA PRO A 433 -7.92 -23.37 -2.58
C PRO A 433 -6.76 -22.65 -3.25
N THR A 434 -6.08 -23.37 -4.14
CA THR A 434 -5.11 -22.88 -5.10
C THR A 434 -5.65 -23.11 -6.52
N ALA A 435 -5.14 -22.37 -7.50
CA ALA A 435 -5.44 -22.59 -8.90
C ALA A 435 -4.15 -22.82 -9.70
N TYR A 436 -4.10 -23.83 -10.54
CA TYR A 436 -2.96 -24.10 -11.40
C TYR A 436 -3.40 -24.67 -12.75
N ARG A 437 -2.55 -24.53 -13.77
CA ARG A 437 -2.85 -25.07 -15.10
C ARG A 437 -2.91 -26.59 -15.08
N ARG A 438 -3.83 -27.17 -15.83
CA ARG A 438 -4.13 -28.61 -15.81
C ARG A 438 -2.99 -29.48 -16.35
N ASN A 439 -2.08 -28.90 -17.12
CA ASN A 439 -0.84 -29.54 -17.57
C ASN A 439 0.20 -29.67 -16.44
N ILE A 440 -0.03 -29.02 -15.30
CA ILE A 440 0.80 -29.16 -14.09
C ILE A 440 0.31 -30.35 -13.28
N THR A 441 1.21 -31.31 -13.05
CA THR A 441 0.94 -32.58 -12.35
C THR A 441 2.01 -32.87 -11.30
N GLY A 442 1.89 -33.95 -10.53
CA GLY A 442 2.92 -34.38 -9.57
C GLY A 442 2.92 -33.65 -8.22
N TRP A 443 1.86 -32.87 -7.93
CA TRP A 443 1.74 -32.10 -6.68
C TRP A 443 1.61 -33.03 -5.44
N PRO A 444 2.56 -33.04 -4.49
CA PRO A 444 2.41 -33.78 -3.24
C PRO A 444 1.42 -33.04 -2.33
N ARG A 445 0.49 -33.76 -1.67
CA ARG A 445 -0.41 -33.14 -0.69
C ARG A 445 0.41 -32.56 0.48
N GLY A 446 0.28 -31.25 0.75
CA GLY A 446 1.02 -30.51 1.79
C GLY A 446 1.33 -29.06 1.40
N PRO A 447 1.83 -28.20 2.31
CA PRO A 447 1.98 -26.76 2.09
C PRO A 447 3.16 -26.36 1.19
N ARG A 448 3.87 -27.29 0.52
CA ARG A 448 5.09 -26.97 -0.25
C ARG A 448 5.23 -27.84 -1.50
N GLY A 449 5.39 -27.20 -2.66
CA GLY A 449 5.47 -27.82 -3.98
C GLY A 449 6.87 -28.25 -4.41
N TRP A 450 7.19 -29.53 -4.24
CA TRP A 450 8.34 -30.20 -4.86
C TRP A 450 7.82 -31.35 -5.75
N ASN A 451 8.56 -31.79 -6.78
CA ASN A 451 8.16 -32.86 -7.71
C ASN A 451 7.01 -32.53 -8.68
N ILE A 452 6.80 -31.23 -8.91
CA ILE A 452 5.81 -30.73 -9.86
C ILE A 452 6.33 -30.95 -11.30
N LEU A 453 5.46 -31.36 -12.23
CA LEU A 453 5.75 -31.69 -13.63
C LEU A 453 4.87 -30.87 -14.58
N MET A 454 5.39 -30.46 -15.73
CA MET A 454 4.57 -30.02 -16.88
C MET A 454 4.46 -31.13 -17.92
N GLY A 455 3.25 -31.62 -18.19
CA GLY A 455 2.99 -32.61 -19.23
C GLY A 455 2.50 -31.97 -20.54
N THR A 456 2.80 -32.57 -21.68
CA THR A 456 2.03 -32.32 -22.91
C THR A 456 0.62 -32.87 -22.71
N ALA A 457 -0.41 -32.06 -23.01
CA ALA A 457 -1.79 -32.52 -22.95
C ALA A 457 -1.95 -33.76 -23.83
N MET A 458 -2.16 -34.94 -23.21
CA MET A 458 -2.65 -36.09 -23.96
C MET A 458 -4.03 -35.74 -24.49
N ALA A 459 -4.12 -35.57 -25.80
CA ALA A 459 -5.38 -35.47 -26.51
C ALA A 459 -6.20 -36.72 -26.19
N VAL A 460 -7.32 -36.53 -25.49
CA VAL A 460 -8.38 -37.54 -25.44
C VAL A 460 -9.02 -37.57 -26.83
N PRO A 461 -9.00 -38.70 -27.55
CA PRO A 461 -9.65 -38.78 -28.85
C PRO A 461 -11.16 -38.77 -28.64
N ALA A 462 -11.85 -37.84 -29.31
CA ALA A 462 -13.29 -37.87 -29.45
C ALA A 462 -13.71 -39.10 -30.27
N PRO A 463 -14.84 -39.78 -29.97
CA PRO A 463 -15.34 -40.84 -30.82
C PRO A 463 -15.84 -40.27 -32.15
N ALA A 464 -15.46 -40.92 -33.23
CA ALA A 464 -15.88 -40.61 -34.59
C ALA A 464 -17.38 -40.91 -34.79
N LEU A 465 -18.10 -39.96 -35.41
CA LEU A 465 -19.35 -40.23 -36.11
C LEU A 465 -19.38 -39.48 -37.44
N GLY A 466 -19.21 -40.26 -38.51
CA GLY A 466 -19.95 -40.21 -39.78
C GLY A 466 -20.14 -38.88 -40.49
N ALA A 467 -19.43 -38.73 -41.62
CA ALA A 467 -19.72 -37.77 -42.67
C ALA A 467 -21.09 -38.02 -43.35
N PHE A 468 -21.80 -36.96 -43.73
CA PHE A 468 -22.55 -36.89 -44.98
C PHE A 468 -22.62 -35.45 -45.49
N ALA A 469 -22.43 -35.30 -46.81
CA ALA A 469 -22.29 -34.05 -47.54
C ALA A 469 -23.63 -33.46 -48.00
N MET A 470 -23.62 -32.11 -48.12
CA MET A 470 -24.42 -31.19 -48.94
C MET A 470 -25.75 -31.65 -49.58
N HIS A 471 -26.78 -30.77 -49.51
CA HIS A 471 -27.43 -30.26 -50.72
C HIS A 471 -28.20 -28.93 -50.52
N ARG A 472 -28.31 -28.19 -51.62
CA ARG A 472 -28.78 -26.82 -51.83
C ARG A 472 -30.29 -26.79 -52.13
N ARG A 473 -30.93 -25.67 -51.76
CA ARG A 473 -32.00 -24.89 -52.46
C ARG A 473 -33.52 -25.17 -52.26
N GLN A 474 -34.19 -24.05 -51.95
CA GLN A 474 -35.58 -23.59 -52.28
C GLN A 474 -36.74 -24.30 -51.51
N LEU A 475 -37.90 -23.71 -51.15
CA LEU A 475 -38.75 -22.62 -51.64
C LEU A 475 -39.66 -22.05 -50.49
N PHE A 476 -40.00 -20.75 -50.57
CA PHE A 476 -41.27 -20.01 -50.23
C PHE A 476 -41.85 -20.06 -48.80
N ALA A 477 -41.99 -18.93 -48.07
CA ALA A 477 -42.91 -17.77 -48.22
C ALA A 477 -44.32 -17.99 -47.64
N ALA A 478 -44.63 -17.33 -46.51
CA ALA A 478 -45.97 -16.86 -46.15
C ALA A 478 -45.87 -15.72 -45.11
N THR A 479 -46.46 -14.59 -45.47
CA THR A 479 -46.65 -13.34 -44.73
C THR A 479 -47.75 -13.47 -43.67
N ALA A 480 -47.53 -12.88 -42.50
CA ALA A 480 -48.62 -12.30 -41.68
C ALA A 480 -48.06 -11.12 -40.87
N ALA A 481 -48.57 -9.94 -41.17
CA ALA A 481 -48.28 -8.69 -40.50
C ALA A 481 -48.97 -8.63 -39.13
N ALA A 482 -48.20 -8.33 -38.07
CA ALA A 482 -48.72 -7.75 -36.84
C ALA A 482 -47.72 -6.67 -36.39
N GLY A 483 -48.21 -5.44 -36.28
CA GLY A 483 -47.41 -4.29 -35.86
C GLY A 483 -46.89 -4.48 -34.44
N ILE A 484 -45.57 -4.52 -34.30
CA ILE A 484 -44.89 -4.40 -33.01
C ILE A 484 -44.09 -3.11 -33.09
N THR A 485 -44.51 -2.12 -32.30
CA THR A 485 -43.75 -0.92 -31.98
C THR A 485 -42.32 -1.30 -31.60
N ALA A 486 -41.33 -0.80 -32.33
CA ALA A 486 -39.92 -1.01 -32.01
C ALA A 486 -39.66 -0.53 -30.57
N PRO A 487 -39.09 -1.36 -29.68
CA PRO A 487 -38.58 -0.85 -28.43
C PRO A 487 -37.45 0.12 -28.77
N ALA A 488 -37.52 1.33 -28.21
CA ALA A 488 -36.40 2.26 -28.25
C ALA A 488 -35.17 1.52 -27.69
N VAL A 489 -34.19 1.25 -28.56
CA VAL A 489 -32.86 0.82 -28.12
C VAL A 489 -32.31 1.99 -27.32
N ALA A 490 -32.41 1.92 -26.00
CA ALA A 490 -31.66 2.81 -25.12
C ALA A 490 -30.19 2.69 -25.53
N GLN A 491 -29.63 3.76 -26.11
CA GLN A 491 -28.21 3.80 -26.42
C GLN A 491 -27.44 3.48 -25.15
N ALA A 492 -26.50 2.54 -25.24
CA ALA A 492 -25.63 2.21 -24.11
C ALA A 492 -24.99 3.51 -23.57
N PRO A 493 -24.94 3.70 -22.25
CA PRO A 493 -24.42 4.94 -21.66
C PRO A 493 -22.99 5.21 -22.16
N ARG A 494 -22.69 6.47 -22.47
CA ARG A 494 -21.33 6.88 -22.86
C ARG A 494 -20.46 6.91 -21.62
N ILE A 495 -19.67 5.86 -21.44
CA ILE A 495 -18.73 5.72 -20.34
C ILE A 495 -17.33 6.17 -20.79
N LEU A 496 -16.66 6.95 -19.95
CA LEU A 496 -15.23 7.23 -20.05
C LEU A 496 -14.50 6.45 -18.95
N ARG A 497 -13.55 5.59 -19.35
CA ARG A 497 -12.74 4.79 -18.41
C ARG A 497 -11.35 5.37 -18.33
N PHE A 498 -10.99 5.86 -17.14
CA PHE A 498 -9.78 6.60 -16.85
C PHE A 498 -8.92 5.87 -15.83
N VAL A 499 -7.61 5.80 -16.03
CA VAL A 499 -6.65 5.33 -15.02
C VAL A 499 -5.92 6.53 -14.43
N PRO A 500 -6.16 6.88 -13.15
CA PRO A 500 -5.51 8.00 -12.49
C PRO A 500 -4.06 7.68 -12.11
N GLN A 501 -3.26 8.72 -11.87
CA GLN A 501 -1.88 8.63 -11.38
C GLN A 501 -1.76 8.07 -9.95
N ALA A 502 -2.86 8.03 -9.18
CA ALA A 502 -2.89 7.60 -7.78
C ALA A 502 -4.29 7.15 -7.36
N ASN A 503 -4.39 6.39 -6.27
CA ASN A 503 -5.68 6.07 -5.63
C ASN A 503 -6.29 7.31 -4.93
N LEU A 504 -7.61 7.48 -5.03
CA LEU A 504 -8.36 8.53 -4.33
C LEU A 504 -8.67 8.07 -2.90
N THR A 505 -8.00 8.65 -1.90
CA THR A 505 -8.16 8.31 -0.47
C THR A 505 -8.91 9.36 0.35
N SER A 506 -9.01 10.59 -0.15
CA SER A 506 -9.75 11.70 0.49
C SER A 506 -10.70 12.35 -0.51
N LEU A 507 -11.95 12.52 -0.09
CA LEU A 507 -12.98 13.23 -0.85
C LEU A 507 -12.99 14.75 -0.58
N ASP A 508 -12.41 15.17 0.55
CA ASP A 508 -12.37 16.59 0.96
C ASP A 508 -11.19 17.33 0.30
N PRO A 509 -11.44 18.30 -0.60
CA PRO A 509 -10.38 19.06 -1.25
C PRO A 509 -9.70 20.11 -0.37
N ILE A 510 -10.28 20.46 0.79
CA ILE A 510 -9.70 21.42 1.74
C ILE A 510 -8.76 20.72 2.75
N TRP A 511 -8.95 19.42 2.95
CA TRP A 511 -8.22 18.59 3.92
C TRP A 511 -6.80 18.20 3.47
N THR A 512 -6.57 17.97 2.18
CA THR A 512 -5.30 17.41 1.68
C THR A 512 -4.72 18.26 0.56
N THR A 513 -3.40 18.15 0.35
CA THR A 513 -2.69 18.81 -0.77
C THR A 513 -2.47 17.85 -1.95
N ALA A 514 -3.20 16.72 -2.01
CA ALA A 514 -2.99 15.69 -3.02
C ALA A 514 -3.69 16.02 -4.36
N ASN A 515 -2.96 15.90 -5.48
CA ASN A 515 -3.48 16.21 -6.82
C ASN A 515 -4.65 15.30 -7.25
N VAL A 516 -4.67 14.03 -6.85
CA VAL A 516 -5.80 13.13 -7.14
C VAL A 516 -7.12 13.63 -6.53
N THR A 517 -7.07 14.16 -5.30
CA THR A 517 -8.24 14.77 -4.63
C THR A 517 -8.66 16.06 -5.33
N ARG A 518 -7.72 16.86 -5.83
CA ARG A 518 -8.01 18.03 -6.66
C ARG A 518 -8.78 17.64 -7.93
N ASN A 519 -8.29 16.64 -8.65
CA ASN A 519 -8.90 16.17 -9.89
C ASN A 519 -10.33 15.64 -9.62
N HIS A 520 -10.54 14.94 -8.50
CA HIS A 520 -11.87 14.55 -8.01
C HIS A 520 -12.75 15.77 -7.78
N ALA A 521 -12.24 16.76 -7.06
CA ALA A 521 -13.01 17.93 -6.66
C ALA A 521 -13.43 18.78 -7.86
N TYR A 522 -12.62 18.88 -8.91
CA TYR A 522 -13.03 19.57 -10.15
C TYR A 522 -14.17 18.89 -10.91
N MET A 523 -14.42 17.60 -10.69
CA MET A 523 -15.61 16.94 -11.23
C MET A 523 -16.86 17.24 -10.38
N VAL A 524 -16.70 17.29 -9.06
CA VAL A 524 -17.80 17.38 -8.09
C VAL A 524 -18.20 18.82 -7.76
N TYR A 525 -17.25 19.72 -7.58
CA TYR A 525 -17.44 21.10 -7.14
C TYR A 525 -17.07 22.08 -8.25
N ASP A 526 -17.66 23.28 -8.22
CA ASP A 526 -17.26 24.38 -9.10
C ASP A 526 -16.63 25.52 -8.27
N THR A 527 -16.00 26.48 -8.95
CA THR A 527 -15.30 27.61 -8.34
C THR A 527 -15.94 28.93 -8.75
N LEU A 528 -15.77 29.98 -7.95
CA LEU A 528 -16.29 31.32 -8.30
C LEU A 528 -15.65 31.87 -9.57
N TYR A 529 -14.33 31.69 -9.68
CA TYR A 529 -13.49 32.03 -10.82
C TYR A 529 -12.66 30.82 -11.24
N GLY A 530 -12.30 30.74 -12.51
CA GLY A 530 -11.33 29.78 -13.05
C GLY A 530 -10.15 30.50 -13.70
N LEU A 531 -9.05 29.81 -13.94
CA LEU A 531 -7.92 30.31 -14.72
C LEU A 531 -8.08 29.88 -16.17
N ASP A 532 -7.84 30.81 -17.10
CA ASP A 532 -7.60 30.47 -18.51
C ASP A 532 -6.17 29.93 -18.73
N ALA A 533 -5.88 29.45 -19.94
CA ALA A 533 -4.58 28.90 -20.34
C ALA A 533 -3.45 29.94 -20.30
N GLU A 534 -3.80 31.23 -20.31
CA GLU A 534 -2.89 32.36 -20.11
C GLU A 534 -2.76 32.76 -18.62
N PHE A 535 -3.35 31.96 -17.72
CA PHE A 535 -3.34 32.13 -16.26
C PHE A 535 -4.04 33.40 -15.75
N ASN A 536 -5.01 33.92 -16.51
CA ASN A 536 -5.86 35.01 -16.04
C ASN A 536 -7.12 34.47 -15.36
N ALA A 537 -7.52 35.12 -14.27
CA ALA A 537 -8.77 34.81 -13.59
C ALA A 537 -9.98 35.25 -14.43
N ARG A 538 -10.90 34.32 -14.66
CA ARG A 538 -12.16 34.53 -15.37
C ARG A 538 -13.35 34.11 -14.51
N PRO A 539 -14.48 34.85 -14.53
CA PRO A 539 -15.70 34.41 -13.83
C PRO A 539 -16.13 33.01 -14.26
N GLN A 540 -16.56 32.19 -13.30
CA GLN A 540 -17.02 30.82 -13.54
C GLN A 540 -18.41 30.55 -12.96
N MET A 541 -18.57 30.46 -11.63
CA MET A 541 -19.90 30.55 -11.00
C MET A 541 -20.37 32.00 -10.87
N ALA A 542 -19.44 32.96 -10.79
CA ALA A 542 -19.75 34.37 -10.80
C ALA A 542 -20.25 34.82 -12.18
N SER A 543 -21.27 35.67 -12.22
CA SER A 543 -21.68 36.42 -13.42
C SER A 543 -20.81 37.66 -13.64
N GLY A 544 -20.18 38.16 -12.57
CA GLY A 544 -19.28 39.31 -12.61
C GLY A 544 -19.00 39.83 -11.20
N HIS A 545 -18.32 40.98 -11.15
CA HIS A 545 -18.00 41.67 -9.91
C HIS A 545 -17.93 43.18 -10.12
N ASN A 546 -18.17 43.93 -9.05
CA ASN A 546 -17.95 45.36 -8.99
C ASN A 546 -16.82 45.67 -7.98
N ILE A 547 -15.91 46.56 -8.33
CA ILE A 547 -14.80 47.01 -7.48
C ILE A 547 -15.02 48.49 -7.17
N GLU A 548 -15.16 48.79 -5.89
CA GLU A 548 -15.47 50.13 -5.36
C GLU A 548 -14.47 50.46 -4.23
N ASP A 549 -14.53 51.70 -3.73
CA ASP A 549 -13.71 52.19 -2.62
C ASP A 549 -12.20 51.90 -2.81
N ASP A 550 -11.65 52.22 -3.99
CA ASP A 550 -10.25 51.96 -4.37
C ASP A 550 -9.80 50.50 -4.22
N GLY A 551 -10.73 49.55 -4.40
CA GLY A 551 -10.46 48.12 -4.26
C GLY A 551 -10.62 47.59 -2.83
N LYS A 552 -11.19 48.38 -1.92
CA LYS A 552 -11.55 47.93 -0.57
C LYS A 552 -12.95 47.32 -0.49
N ARG A 553 -13.81 47.57 -1.48
CA ARG A 553 -15.14 46.97 -1.55
C ARG A 553 -15.29 46.20 -2.86
N ILE A 554 -15.53 44.89 -2.75
CA ILE A 554 -15.73 44.03 -3.91
C ILE A 554 -17.04 43.28 -3.73
N THR A 555 -18.00 43.51 -4.63
CA THR A 555 -19.28 42.76 -4.65
C THR A 555 -19.23 41.76 -5.80
N ILE A 556 -19.43 40.48 -5.52
CA ILE A 556 -19.45 39.39 -6.51
C ILE A 556 -20.89 38.90 -6.67
N SER A 557 -21.35 38.80 -7.91
CA SER A 557 -22.69 38.30 -8.24
C SER A 557 -22.60 36.91 -8.85
N LEU A 558 -23.50 36.01 -8.46
CA LEU A 558 -23.60 34.64 -8.96
C LEU A 558 -24.39 34.59 -10.29
N ARG A 559 -24.16 33.55 -11.08
CA ARG A 559 -25.01 33.24 -12.24
C ARG A 559 -26.38 32.71 -11.79
N ALA A 560 -27.40 32.98 -12.59
CA ALA A 560 -28.74 32.45 -12.35
C ALA A 560 -28.80 30.93 -12.62
N GLY A 561 -29.68 30.23 -11.89
CA GLY A 561 -30.00 28.82 -12.13
C GLY A 561 -29.00 27.79 -11.58
N LEU A 562 -27.98 28.22 -10.82
CA LEU A 562 -27.01 27.33 -10.19
C LEU A 562 -27.67 26.46 -9.11
N ARG A 563 -27.38 25.16 -9.13
CA ARG A 563 -27.88 24.16 -8.17
C ARG A 563 -26.78 23.25 -7.64
N TRP A 564 -26.98 22.79 -6.42
CA TRP A 564 -26.20 21.71 -5.81
C TRP A 564 -26.67 20.35 -6.35
N HIS A 565 -25.86 19.31 -6.16
CA HIS A 565 -26.18 17.95 -6.63
C HIS A 565 -27.43 17.34 -5.98
N ASP A 566 -27.80 17.80 -4.79
CA ASP A 566 -29.02 17.45 -4.06
C ASP A 566 -30.27 18.24 -4.51
N GLY A 567 -30.11 19.17 -5.46
CA GLY A 567 -31.19 19.93 -6.08
C GLY A 567 -31.46 21.29 -5.46
N GLU A 568 -30.87 21.58 -4.29
CA GLU A 568 -30.98 22.89 -3.66
C GLU A 568 -30.33 24.00 -4.52
N ARG A 569 -30.78 25.24 -4.33
CA ARG A 569 -30.22 26.40 -5.04
C ARG A 569 -28.86 26.75 -4.43
N VAL A 570 -27.90 27.09 -5.27
CA VAL A 570 -26.66 27.73 -4.80
C VAL A 570 -26.97 29.17 -4.41
N THR A 571 -26.55 29.57 -3.21
CA THR A 571 -26.75 30.91 -2.65
C THR A 571 -25.43 31.60 -2.33
N ALA A 572 -25.49 32.91 -2.13
CA ALA A 572 -24.35 33.70 -1.67
C ALA A 572 -23.86 33.27 -0.27
N ALA A 573 -24.75 32.80 0.60
CA ALA A 573 -24.40 32.31 1.94
C ALA A 573 -23.49 31.07 1.86
N ASP A 574 -23.79 30.13 0.96
CA ASP A 574 -22.94 28.96 0.69
C ASP A 574 -21.52 29.37 0.28
N CYS A 575 -21.42 30.37 -0.61
CA CYS A 575 -20.15 30.89 -1.09
C CYS A 575 -19.35 31.56 0.03
N VAL A 576 -20.00 32.39 0.86
CA VAL A 576 -19.37 33.05 2.01
C VAL A 576 -18.80 32.00 2.97
N GLN A 577 -19.60 31.01 3.36
CA GLN A 577 -19.16 29.98 4.29
C GLN A 577 -18.02 29.11 3.71
N SER A 578 -18.10 28.76 2.42
CA SER A 578 -17.05 28.02 1.71
C SER A 578 -15.72 28.79 1.71
N LEU A 579 -15.76 30.10 1.46
CA LEU A 579 -14.59 30.96 1.47
C LEU A 579 -13.98 31.10 2.87
N VAL A 580 -14.82 31.24 3.91
CA VAL A 580 -14.36 31.25 5.31
C VAL A 580 -13.60 29.97 5.64
N ARG A 581 -14.13 28.80 5.25
CA ARG A 581 -13.47 27.51 5.45
C ARG A 581 -12.13 27.44 4.69
N TRP A 582 -12.13 27.82 3.42
CA TRP A 582 -10.93 27.81 2.56
C TRP A 582 -9.82 28.73 3.07
N MET A 583 -10.17 29.95 3.51
CA MET A 583 -9.22 30.95 4.00
C MET A 583 -8.40 30.49 5.22
N ARG A 584 -8.89 29.51 5.99
CA ARG A 584 -8.14 28.94 7.12
C ARG A 584 -6.98 28.04 6.69
N ARG A 585 -7.03 27.49 5.47
CA ARG A 585 -6.14 26.41 5.01
C ARG A 585 -5.23 26.83 3.86
N ASN A 586 -5.74 27.63 2.93
CA ASN A 586 -4.97 28.06 1.77
C ASN A 586 -4.09 29.28 2.09
N PRO A 587 -2.79 29.30 1.73
CA PRO A 587 -1.89 30.42 2.01
C PRO A 587 -2.34 31.79 1.46
N SER A 588 -2.91 31.84 0.24
CA SER A 588 -3.46 33.07 -0.33
C SER A 588 -4.74 33.48 0.38
N GLY A 589 -5.58 32.51 0.74
CA GLY A 589 -6.77 32.73 1.55
C GLY A 589 -6.46 33.28 2.96
N GLN A 590 -5.38 32.80 3.60
CA GLN A 590 -4.92 33.32 4.89
C GLN A 590 -4.47 34.79 4.79
N GLN A 591 -3.80 35.17 3.69
CA GLN A 591 -3.43 36.57 3.46
C GLN A 591 -4.66 37.45 3.21
N LEU A 592 -5.62 36.96 2.42
CA LEU A 592 -6.91 37.63 2.23
C LEU A 592 -7.62 37.84 3.58
N ALA A 593 -7.70 36.80 4.43
CA ALA A 593 -8.35 36.88 5.73
C ALA A 593 -7.73 37.94 6.67
N ARG A 594 -6.42 38.19 6.59
CA ARG A 594 -5.77 39.26 7.36
C ARG A 594 -6.26 40.65 6.95
N GLN A 595 -6.51 40.84 5.65
CA GLN A 595 -7.02 42.09 5.09
C GLN A 595 -8.53 42.19 5.11
N LEU A 596 -9.23 41.11 5.45
CA LEU A 596 -10.68 41.09 5.52
C LEU A 596 -11.17 41.88 6.74
N ASP A 597 -12.08 42.81 6.50
CA ASP A 597 -12.88 43.49 7.52
C ASP A 597 -14.23 42.78 7.67
N GLU A 598 -14.89 42.47 6.55
CA GLU A 598 -16.17 41.76 6.53
C GLU A 598 -16.34 40.97 5.22
N LEU A 599 -16.95 39.79 5.31
CA LEU A 599 -17.44 39.01 4.18
C LEU A 599 -18.89 38.62 4.47
N VAL A 600 -19.82 39.11 3.66
CA VAL A 600 -21.25 38.98 3.93
C VAL A 600 -22.05 38.75 2.66
N ALA A 601 -23.08 37.92 2.74
CA ALA A 601 -24.10 37.79 1.69
C ALA A 601 -24.99 39.05 1.72
N VAL A 602 -25.05 39.78 0.61
CA VAL A 602 -25.86 40.99 0.48
C VAL A 602 -27.30 40.63 0.11
N ASP A 603 -27.46 39.58 -0.71
CA ASP A 603 -28.71 38.92 -1.06
C ASP A 603 -28.43 37.45 -1.46
N ASP A 604 -29.45 36.70 -1.89
CA ASP A 604 -29.31 35.29 -2.29
C ASP A 604 -28.27 35.03 -3.39
N ALA A 605 -28.00 36.01 -4.25
CA ALA A 605 -27.17 35.86 -5.44
C ALA A 605 -25.93 36.78 -5.43
N SER A 606 -25.72 37.59 -4.39
CA SER A 606 -24.55 38.46 -4.30
C SER A 606 -23.96 38.51 -2.89
N PHE A 607 -22.63 38.56 -2.82
CA PHE A 607 -21.90 38.73 -1.56
C PHE A 607 -20.79 39.74 -1.74
N ARG A 608 -20.35 40.33 -0.62
CA ARG A 608 -19.41 41.44 -0.61
C ARG A 608 -18.24 41.17 0.31
N PHE A 609 -17.04 41.43 -0.20
CA PHE A 609 -15.83 41.64 0.58
C PHE A 609 -15.72 43.13 0.94
N ARG A 610 -15.46 43.41 2.21
CA ARG A 610 -14.94 44.68 2.71
C ARG A 610 -13.54 44.43 3.24
N LEU A 611 -12.56 45.12 2.70
CA LEU A 611 -11.14 44.93 3.01
C LEU A 611 -10.57 46.16 3.72
N LYS A 612 -9.65 45.93 4.65
CA LYS A 612 -8.87 46.96 5.35
C LYS A 612 -7.91 47.67 4.40
N LYS A 613 -7.33 46.92 3.46
CA LYS A 613 -6.48 47.42 2.36
C LYS A 613 -6.84 46.70 1.05
N PRO A 614 -6.65 47.32 -0.12
CA PRO A 614 -6.86 46.66 -1.40
C PRO A 614 -6.03 45.38 -1.50
N PHE A 615 -6.60 44.34 -2.11
CA PHE A 615 -5.91 43.07 -2.33
C PHE A 615 -5.91 42.74 -3.84
N PRO A 616 -4.91 43.23 -4.61
CA PRO A 616 -4.89 43.14 -6.08
C PRO A 616 -4.99 41.70 -6.63
N LEU A 617 -4.55 40.71 -5.84
CA LEU A 617 -4.54 39.30 -6.23
C LEU A 617 -5.82 38.54 -5.85
N LEU A 618 -6.91 39.21 -5.46
CA LEU A 618 -8.15 38.57 -5.03
C LEU A 618 -8.66 37.54 -6.04
N PHE A 619 -8.85 37.96 -7.30
CA PHE A 619 -9.41 37.07 -8.33
C PHE A 619 -8.44 35.95 -8.72
N ALA A 620 -7.14 36.22 -8.75
CA ALA A 620 -6.12 35.20 -8.97
C ALA A 620 -6.15 34.14 -7.85
N ALA A 621 -6.29 34.56 -6.59
CA ALA A 621 -6.39 33.66 -5.44
C ALA A 621 -7.67 32.81 -5.49
N LEU A 622 -8.81 33.38 -5.89
CA LEU A 622 -10.08 32.65 -6.05
C LEU A 622 -10.10 31.71 -7.25
N ALA A 623 -9.34 32.03 -8.31
CA ALA A 623 -9.24 31.23 -9.53
C ALA A 623 -8.19 30.11 -9.44
N SER A 624 -7.25 30.23 -8.50
CA SER A 624 -6.07 29.37 -8.42
C SER A 624 -6.43 27.88 -8.25
N PRO A 625 -5.88 26.98 -9.09
CA PRO A 625 -6.04 25.54 -8.95
C PRO A 625 -5.07 24.91 -7.96
N VAL A 626 -4.27 25.71 -7.23
CA VAL A 626 -3.30 25.25 -6.24
C VAL A 626 -4.02 24.67 -5.03
N ASN A 627 -3.56 23.51 -4.57
CA ASN A 627 -4.23 22.79 -3.47
C ASN A 627 -3.95 23.42 -2.10
N PRO A 628 -4.98 23.61 -1.25
CA PRO A 628 -6.42 23.42 -1.53
C PRO A 628 -7.02 24.61 -2.31
N ALA A 629 -7.75 24.33 -3.39
CA ALA A 629 -8.42 25.36 -4.22
C ALA A 629 -9.73 25.86 -3.58
N ALA A 630 -10.22 27.03 -4.01
CA ALA A 630 -11.42 27.68 -3.49
C ALA A 630 -12.73 27.07 -4.05
N PHE A 631 -12.96 25.79 -3.75
CA PHE A 631 -14.19 25.08 -4.14
C PHE A 631 -15.41 25.52 -3.33
N MET A 632 -16.53 25.75 -4.01
CA MET A 632 -17.80 26.09 -3.36
C MET A 632 -18.59 24.82 -3.02
N MET A 633 -19.15 24.78 -1.81
CA MET A 633 -19.96 23.67 -1.30
C MET A 633 -21.17 24.22 -0.51
N PRO A 634 -22.23 23.43 -0.29
CA PRO A 634 -23.35 23.85 0.54
C PRO A 634 -22.91 24.33 1.93
N GLU A 635 -23.57 25.36 2.46
CA GLU A 635 -23.24 25.98 3.75
C GLU A 635 -23.13 24.95 4.87
N ARG A 636 -24.07 23.99 4.93
CA ARG A 636 -24.08 22.90 5.91
C ARG A 636 -22.80 22.05 5.90
N ILE A 637 -22.17 21.88 4.74
CA ILE A 637 -20.90 21.15 4.59
C ILE A 637 -19.73 22.08 4.90
N ALA A 638 -19.76 23.30 4.37
CA ALA A 638 -18.74 24.34 4.57
C ALA A 638 -18.63 24.81 6.05
N ALA A 639 -19.67 24.60 6.86
CA ALA A 639 -19.66 24.86 8.30
C ALA A 639 -18.77 23.89 9.09
N THR A 640 -18.39 22.75 8.49
CA THR A 640 -17.43 21.81 9.11
C THR A 640 -16.08 22.48 9.30
N ASP A 641 -15.46 22.30 10.49
CA ASP A 641 -14.15 22.86 10.79
C ASP A 641 -13.14 22.52 9.69
N ALA A 642 -12.30 23.50 9.30
CA ALA A 642 -11.37 23.34 8.18
C ALA A 642 -10.25 22.31 8.45
N PHE A 643 -10.07 21.89 9.71
CA PHE A 643 -9.16 20.84 10.16
C PHE A 643 -9.91 19.53 10.50
N GLN A 644 -11.18 19.43 10.13
CA GLN A 644 -11.96 18.20 10.13
C GLN A 644 -12.33 17.82 8.70
N GLN A 645 -12.12 16.55 8.35
CA GLN A 645 -12.38 16.03 7.01
C GLN A 645 -13.89 15.82 6.78
N ILE A 646 -14.41 16.30 5.64
CA ILE A 646 -15.78 15.96 5.19
C ILE A 646 -15.80 14.58 4.50
N ARG A 647 -16.94 13.88 4.62
CA ARG A 647 -17.16 12.57 3.98
C ARG A 647 -18.23 12.60 2.88
N GLU A 648 -18.96 13.69 2.79
CA GLU A 648 -20.02 13.89 1.80
C GLU A 648 -19.48 14.70 0.62
N ALA A 649 -19.82 14.27 -0.60
CA ALA A 649 -19.37 14.89 -1.84
C ALA A 649 -20.57 15.47 -2.61
N VAL A 650 -21.11 16.58 -2.10
CA VAL A 650 -22.18 17.35 -2.75
C VAL A 650 -21.60 18.69 -3.21
N GLY A 651 -21.56 18.89 -4.52
CA GLY A 651 -21.11 20.14 -5.12
C GLY A 651 -22.04 20.61 -6.23
N SER A 652 -21.55 21.52 -7.06
CA SER A 652 -22.28 22.10 -8.20
C SER A 652 -21.62 21.76 -9.54
N GLY A 653 -20.60 20.89 -9.53
CA GLY A 653 -19.79 20.55 -10.70
C GLY A 653 -20.51 19.68 -11.74
N PRO A 654 -19.85 19.43 -12.90
CA PRO A 654 -20.43 18.72 -14.04
C PRO A 654 -20.70 17.23 -13.81
N PHE A 655 -20.16 16.62 -12.74
CA PHE A 655 -20.41 15.22 -12.40
C PHE A 655 -20.73 15.05 -10.90
N LYS A 656 -21.61 14.10 -10.58
CA LYS A 656 -21.98 13.72 -9.21
C LYS A 656 -21.16 12.49 -8.81
N PHE A 657 -20.56 12.52 -7.61
CA PHE A 657 -19.84 11.35 -7.08
C PHE A 657 -20.83 10.26 -6.68
N ASN A 658 -20.64 9.04 -7.18
CA ASN A 658 -21.46 7.88 -6.80
C ASN A 658 -20.76 7.10 -5.68
N SER A 659 -21.14 7.38 -4.44
CA SER A 659 -20.59 6.75 -3.25
C SER A 659 -20.92 5.26 -3.10
N ARG A 660 -21.99 4.77 -3.75
CA ARG A 660 -22.42 3.36 -3.66
C ARG A 660 -21.53 2.43 -4.47
N GLU A 661 -20.91 2.95 -5.51
CA GLU A 661 -19.98 2.20 -6.37
C GLU A 661 -18.52 2.59 -6.16
N TYR A 662 -18.24 3.44 -5.17
CA TYR A 662 -16.87 3.76 -4.78
C TYR A 662 -16.26 2.60 -3.99
N ASN A 663 -15.19 2.04 -4.53
CA ASN A 663 -14.36 1.05 -3.86
C ASN A 663 -12.92 1.56 -3.84
N SER A 664 -12.50 2.06 -2.68
CA SER A 664 -11.15 2.61 -2.48
C SER A 664 -10.09 1.60 -2.94
N GLY A 665 -9.16 2.04 -3.77
CA GLY A 665 -8.11 1.20 -4.32
C GLY A 665 -8.47 0.43 -5.59
N SER A 666 -9.70 0.51 -6.09
CA SER A 666 -10.10 -0.16 -7.34
C SER A 666 -10.95 0.69 -8.28
N LEU A 667 -12.01 1.35 -7.78
CA LEU A 667 -12.99 2.03 -8.63
C LEU A 667 -13.54 3.30 -7.98
N VAL A 668 -13.54 4.39 -8.74
CA VAL A 668 -14.26 5.63 -8.40
C VAL A 668 -15.24 5.96 -9.52
N VAL A 669 -16.50 6.20 -9.17
CA VAL A 669 -17.58 6.37 -10.15
C VAL A 669 -18.19 7.75 -10.04
N TYR A 670 -18.44 8.36 -11.20
CA TYR A 670 -19.16 9.61 -11.31
C TYR A 670 -20.24 9.53 -12.38
N GLU A 671 -21.36 10.17 -12.10
CA GLU A 671 -22.50 10.28 -13.01
C GLU A 671 -22.62 11.71 -13.53
N ARG A 672 -23.05 11.90 -14.77
CA ARG A 672 -23.27 13.23 -15.32
C ARG A 672 -24.29 14.01 -14.49
N ASN A 673 -23.95 15.25 -14.12
CA ASN A 673 -24.91 16.15 -13.50
C ASN A 673 -25.81 16.75 -14.60
N GLY A 674 -27.04 16.24 -14.72
CA GLY A 674 -28.03 16.72 -15.68
C GLY A 674 -28.44 18.18 -15.47
N ASP A 675 -28.34 18.68 -14.24
CA ASP A 675 -28.72 20.04 -13.84
C ASP A 675 -27.55 21.03 -13.89
N TYR A 676 -26.37 20.59 -14.35
CA TYR A 676 -25.21 21.48 -14.48
C TYR A 676 -25.48 22.60 -15.49
N VAL A 677 -25.09 23.83 -15.15
CA VAL A 677 -25.24 25.01 -16.02
C VAL A 677 -23.85 25.49 -16.47
N PRO A 678 -23.38 25.07 -17.68
CA PRO A 678 -22.11 25.54 -18.22
C PRO A 678 -22.05 27.07 -18.30
N ASN A 679 -20.86 27.66 -18.08
CA ASN A 679 -20.66 29.08 -18.31
C ASN A 679 -20.85 29.39 -19.81
N PRO A 680 -21.78 30.28 -20.21
CA PRO A 680 -22.02 30.57 -21.62
C PRO A 680 -20.95 31.46 -22.26
N GLN A 681 -20.02 32.03 -21.47
CA GLN A 681 -19.03 32.99 -21.92
C GLN A 681 -17.67 32.33 -22.21
N GLY A 682 -16.97 32.85 -23.23
CA GLY A 682 -15.61 32.44 -23.57
C GLY A 682 -15.52 31.11 -24.31
N ARG A 683 -14.32 30.54 -24.32
CA ARG A 683 -14.02 29.20 -24.85
C ARG A 683 -13.49 28.33 -23.70
N PRO A 684 -13.61 27.00 -23.79
CA PRO A 684 -12.91 26.11 -22.87
C PRO A 684 -11.43 26.46 -22.78
N SER A 685 -10.97 26.84 -21.60
CA SER A 685 -9.56 27.21 -21.39
C SER A 685 -9.17 26.87 -19.96
N PHE A 686 -8.37 25.81 -19.79
CA PHE A 686 -7.97 25.27 -18.51
C PHE A 686 -9.16 25.10 -17.52
N THR A 687 -9.21 25.82 -16.40
CA THR A 687 -10.33 25.73 -15.44
C THR A 687 -11.46 26.74 -15.67
N ALA A 688 -11.31 27.63 -16.66
CA ALA A 688 -12.27 28.65 -17.05
C ALA A 688 -13.11 28.27 -18.30
N GLY A 689 -14.27 28.92 -18.42
CA GLY A 689 -15.15 28.85 -19.58
C GLY A 689 -16.21 27.73 -19.49
N PRO A 690 -16.88 27.39 -20.62
CA PRO A 690 -17.90 26.36 -20.64
C PRO A 690 -17.30 24.98 -20.30
N LYS A 691 -17.86 24.32 -19.27
CA LYS A 691 -17.52 22.94 -18.88
C LYS A 691 -18.66 21.99 -19.31
N VAL A 692 -18.61 21.43 -20.51
CA VAL A 692 -19.70 20.58 -21.03
C VAL A 692 -19.40 19.10 -20.78
N ALA A 693 -20.24 18.42 -20.01
CA ALA A 693 -20.13 16.97 -19.79
C ALA A 693 -20.76 16.19 -20.96
N HIS A 694 -19.92 15.55 -21.79
CA HIS A 694 -20.37 14.70 -22.90
C HIS A 694 -20.45 13.22 -22.57
N PHE A 695 -19.84 12.75 -21.48
CA PHE A 695 -19.99 11.39 -21.00
C PHE A 695 -21.11 11.31 -19.96
N ASP A 696 -21.86 10.22 -19.98
CA ASP A 696 -22.95 9.98 -19.03
C ASP A 696 -22.39 9.44 -17.71
N ARG A 697 -21.22 8.79 -17.76
CA ARG A 697 -20.51 8.21 -16.62
C ARG A 697 -18.99 8.28 -16.79
N ILE A 698 -18.27 8.53 -15.70
CA ILE A 698 -16.81 8.44 -15.62
C ILE A 698 -16.44 7.36 -14.60
N GLU A 699 -15.54 6.47 -15.00
CA GLU A 699 -14.98 5.43 -14.14
C GLU A 699 -13.48 5.67 -13.99
N TRP A 700 -13.01 5.96 -12.78
CA TRP A 700 -11.60 5.89 -12.45
C TRP A 700 -11.28 4.47 -12.02
N ARG A 701 -10.51 3.76 -12.83
CA ARG A 701 -10.03 2.42 -12.55
C ARG A 701 -8.62 2.50 -11.98
N ILE A 702 -8.45 2.09 -10.74
CA ILE A 702 -7.14 2.10 -10.09
C ILE A 702 -6.37 0.87 -10.59
N ILE A 703 -5.55 1.07 -11.62
CA ILE A 703 -4.66 0.05 -12.17
C ILE A 703 -3.23 0.51 -11.90
N THR A 704 -2.60 -0.07 -10.89
CA THR A 704 -1.25 0.33 -10.46
C THR A 704 -0.15 -0.23 -11.36
N ASP A 705 -0.41 -1.37 -12.02
CA ASP A 705 0.53 -1.96 -12.96
C ASP A 705 0.43 -1.31 -14.35
N ALA A 706 1.52 -0.70 -14.79
CA ALA A 706 1.56 0.05 -16.05
C ALA A 706 1.40 -0.85 -17.28
N ALA A 707 1.86 -2.10 -17.24
CA ALA A 707 1.68 -3.04 -18.36
C ALA A 707 0.20 -3.41 -18.54
N THR A 708 -0.50 -3.67 -17.44
CA THR A 708 -1.95 -3.95 -17.40
C THR A 708 -2.76 -2.76 -17.90
N ALA A 709 -2.49 -1.56 -17.39
CA ALA A 709 -3.15 -0.33 -17.86
C ALA A 709 -2.90 -0.11 -19.37
N THR A 710 -1.71 -0.42 -19.85
CA THR A 710 -1.38 -0.29 -21.27
C THR A 710 -2.09 -1.31 -22.15
N ALA A 711 -2.13 -2.58 -21.73
CA ALA A 711 -2.87 -3.62 -22.43
C ALA A 711 -4.36 -3.25 -22.51
N ALA A 712 -4.94 -2.79 -21.39
CA ALA A 712 -6.32 -2.32 -21.33
C ALA A 712 -6.58 -1.12 -22.26
N LEU A 713 -5.61 -0.20 -22.41
CA LEU A 713 -5.73 0.95 -23.33
C LEU A 713 -5.70 0.48 -24.80
N GLN A 714 -4.81 -0.47 -25.11
CA GLN A 714 -4.70 -1.06 -26.43
C GLN A 714 -5.97 -1.82 -26.83
N THR A 715 -6.53 -2.64 -25.94
CA THR A 715 -7.77 -3.40 -26.17
C THR A 715 -9.02 -2.51 -26.14
N GLY A 716 -8.95 -1.33 -25.51
CA GLY A 716 -10.08 -0.41 -25.36
C GLY A 716 -10.94 -0.68 -24.13
N GLU A 717 -10.45 -1.49 -23.20
CA GLU A 717 -11.01 -1.65 -21.86
C GLU A 717 -10.85 -0.38 -21.01
N ILE A 718 -9.84 0.44 -21.28
CA ILE A 718 -9.75 1.83 -20.81
C ILE A 718 -9.64 2.80 -21.99
N ASP A 719 -10.03 4.05 -21.76
CA ASP A 719 -10.03 5.10 -22.78
C ASP A 719 -8.88 6.09 -22.58
N TRP A 720 -8.45 6.32 -21.33
CA TRP A 720 -7.46 7.33 -20.97
C TRP A 720 -6.60 6.87 -19.78
N PHE A 721 -5.28 6.94 -19.91
CA PHE A 721 -4.28 6.68 -18.89
C PHE A 721 -3.52 7.97 -18.55
N GLU A 722 -3.66 8.46 -17.31
CA GLU A 722 -3.17 9.79 -16.90
C GLU A 722 -1.65 9.95 -17.11
N GLN A 723 -0.84 9.03 -16.58
CA GLN A 723 0.62 9.13 -16.56
C GLN A 723 1.29 7.77 -16.82
N PRO A 724 1.29 7.26 -18.07
CA PRO A 724 2.09 6.08 -18.42
C PRO A 724 3.59 6.31 -18.17
N PRO A 725 4.34 5.29 -17.72
CA PRO A 725 5.79 5.41 -17.55
C PRO A 725 6.54 5.46 -18.90
N PRO A 726 7.80 5.91 -18.93
CA PRO A 726 8.52 6.22 -20.17
C PRO A 726 8.65 5.05 -21.16
N GLU A 727 8.91 3.85 -20.67
CA GLU A 727 9.01 2.62 -21.46
C GLU A 727 7.69 2.29 -22.17
N ILE A 728 6.57 2.54 -21.48
CA ILE A 728 5.22 2.40 -22.04
C ILE A 728 4.95 3.49 -23.07
N GLN A 729 5.33 4.75 -22.78
CA GLN A 729 5.19 5.85 -23.74
C GLN A 729 5.90 5.51 -25.06
N GLN A 730 7.16 5.05 -24.99
CA GLN A 730 7.92 4.63 -26.17
C GLN A 730 7.23 3.51 -26.95
N MET A 731 6.70 2.51 -26.25
CA MET A 731 5.96 1.41 -26.88
C MET A 731 4.68 1.93 -27.56
N LEU A 732 3.91 2.78 -26.88
CA LEU A 732 2.64 3.31 -27.35
C LEU A 732 2.78 4.26 -28.55
N ARG A 733 3.95 4.88 -28.76
CA ARG A 733 4.19 5.81 -29.90
C ARG A 733 3.97 5.14 -31.26
N ARG A 734 4.08 3.81 -31.33
CA ARG A 734 3.87 3.03 -32.56
C ARG A 734 2.40 2.70 -32.83
N ASN A 735 1.50 2.91 -31.86
CA ASN A 735 0.09 2.57 -31.99
C ASN A 735 -0.72 3.75 -32.51
N ARG A 736 -1.26 3.65 -33.73
CA ARG A 736 -2.04 4.71 -34.39
C ARG A 736 -3.38 5.01 -33.71
N ASN A 737 -3.88 4.09 -32.89
CA ASN A 737 -5.15 4.23 -32.16
C ASN A 737 -4.98 4.90 -30.78
N ILE A 738 -3.74 5.28 -30.42
CA ILE A 738 -3.43 5.94 -29.16
C ILE A 738 -2.71 7.25 -29.47
N THR A 739 -3.22 8.34 -28.88
CA THR A 739 -2.58 9.65 -28.88
C THR A 739 -1.80 9.82 -27.58
N GLN A 740 -0.59 10.37 -27.70
CA GLN A 740 0.22 10.80 -26.58
C GLN A 740 0.50 12.29 -26.70
N GLU A 741 0.35 13.00 -25.59
CA GLU A 741 0.61 14.43 -25.51
C GLU A 741 1.01 14.82 -24.09
N PRO A 742 1.73 15.94 -23.90
CA PRO A 742 1.93 16.51 -22.58
C PRO A 742 0.58 16.73 -21.89
N ILE A 743 0.45 16.27 -20.64
CA ILE A 743 -0.77 16.51 -19.88
C ILE A 743 -0.93 18.01 -19.64
N ASP A 744 0.13 18.64 -19.12
CA ASP A 744 0.20 20.06 -18.76
C ASP A 744 1.11 20.83 -19.74
N PRO A 745 0.80 22.10 -20.06
CA PRO A 745 1.67 22.95 -20.89
C PRO A 745 3.00 23.32 -20.22
N LEU A 746 3.09 23.32 -18.89
CA LEU A 746 4.29 23.66 -18.13
C LEU A 746 4.88 22.41 -17.45
N PRO A 747 6.21 22.35 -17.25
CA PRO A 747 6.86 21.20 -16.64
C PRO A 747 6.53 21.11 -15.14
N LEU A 748 6.35 19.87 -14.65
CA LEU A 748 6.18 19.57 -13.23
C LEU A 748 7.52 19.65 -12.51
N SER A 749 7.57 20.31 -11.36
CA SER A 749 8.80 20.47 -10.58
C SER A 749 8.91 19.39 -9.51
N ALA A 750 10.09 18.77 -9.39
CA ALA A 750 10.41 17.79 -8.36
C ALA A 750 11.33 18.40 -7.31
N ILE A 751 11.14 18.02 -6.05
CA ILE A 751 11.94 18.52 -4.93
C ILE A 751 12.42 17.41 -4.01
N LEU A 752 13.53 17.68 -3.32
CA LEU A 752 13.98 16.98 -2.13
C LEU A 752 13.74 17.87 -0.91
N ARG A 753 12.98 17.35 0.05
CA ARG A 753 12.56 18.07 1.26
C ARG A 753 13.30 17.53 2.49
N PHE A 754 13.80 18.44 3.31
CA PHE A 754 14.43 18.13 4.60
C PHE A 754 13.44 18.32 5.76
N ASN A 755 13.68 17.58 6.84
CA ASN A 755 13.08 17.84 8.14
C ASN A 755 14.00 18.72 8.98
N PHE A 756 13.57 19.94 9.31
CA PHE A 756 14.37 20.90 10.10
C PHE A 756 14.28 20.64 11.61
N LEU A 757 13.41 19.74 12.06
CA LEU A 757 13.24 19.43 13.48
C LEU A 757 14.28 18.43 14.00
N HIS A 758 14.88 17.64 13.11
CA HIS A 758 15.72 16.51 13.49
C HIS A 758 17.06 16.53 12.77
N GLY A 759 18.12 16.21 13.51
CA GLY A 759 19.45 16.07 12.96
C GLY A 759 19.55 14.96 11.91
N PRO A 760 20.46 15.08 10.91
CA PRO A 760 21.45 16.16 10.79
C PRO A 760 20.97 17.41 10.02
N PHE A 761 19.77 17.41 9.45
CA PHE A 761 19.34 18.47 8.51
C PHE A 761 18.63 19.67 9.16
N ASP A 762 18.56 19.69 10.50
CA ASP A 762 18.29 20.90 11.28
C ASP A 762 19.35 21.98 11.02
N LYS A 763 20.61 21.57 10.78
CA LYS A 763 21.74 22.47 10.45
C LYS A 763 21.77 22.86 8.98
N LYS A 764 21.99 24.16 8.71
CA LYS A 764 22.08 24.74 7.37
C LYS A 764 23.23 24.16 6.56
N GLU A 765 24.39 24.03 7.19
CA GLU A 765 25.63 23.54 6.59
C GLU A 765 25.47 22.10 6.10
N MET A 766 24.71 21.27 6.82
CA MET A 766 24.40 19.89 6.42
C MET A 766 23.53 19.83 5.17
N ARG A 767 22.56 20.73 5.04
CA ARG A 767 21.72 20.82 3.83
C ARG A 767 22.53 21.33 2.64
N GLN A 768 23.36 22.34 2.84
CA GLN A 768 24.25 22.88 1.81
C GLN A 768 25.28 21.86 1.34
N ALA A 769 25.81 21.03 2.25
CA ALA A 769 26.81 20.01 1.94
C ALA A 769 26.35 18.97 0.89
N ILE A 770 25.04 18.76 0.73
CA ILE A 770 24.48 17.81 -0.24
C ILE A 770 24.39 18.40 -1.65
N LEU A 771 24.32 19.73 -1.81
CA LEU A 771 24.10 20.38 -3.10
C LEU A 771 25.05 19.89 -4.21
N PRO A 772 26.37 19.69 -3.98
CA PRO A 772 27.26 19.20 -5.03
C PRO A 772 26.98 17.76 -5.49
N ALA A 773 26.25 16.96 -4.71
CA ALA A 773 25.88 15.59 -5.07
C ALA A 773 24.60 15.52 -5.92
N ILE A 774 23.83 16.61 -6.02
CA ILE A 774 22.54 16.64 -6.72
C ILE A 774 22.74 16.94 -8.20
N ASN A 775 22.46 15.96 -9.06
CA ASN A 775 22.44 16.12 -10.50
C ASN A 775 21.00 16.07 -11.03
N GLN A 776 20.42 17.23 -11.40
CA GLN A 776 19.03 17.30 -11.86
C GLN A 776 18.75 16.40 -13.09
N ALA A 777 19.74 16.20 -13.97
CA ALA A 777 19.55 15.34 -15.15
C ALA A 777 19.32 13.87 -14.76
N ASP A 778 20.03 13.36 -13.74
CA ASP A 778 19.91 11.98 -13.28
C ASP A 778 18.51 11.73 -12.68
N TYR A 779 18.03 12.67 -11.86
CA TYR A 779 16.69 12.62 -11.29
C TYR A 779 15.60 12.66 -12.38
N MET A 780 15.70 13.59 -13.33
CA MET A 780 14.65 13.75 -14.36
C MET A 780 14.67 12.59 -15.37
N SER A 781 15.84 12.07 -15.71
CA SER A 781 15.96 10.91 -16.60
C SER A 781 15.36 9.66 -15.99
N ALA A 782 15.43 9.51 -14.66
CA ALA A 782 14.77 8.41 -13.96
C ALA A 782 13.23 8.50 -14.04
N VAL A 783 12.66 9.70 -14.21
CA VAL A 783 11.20 9.91 -14.28
C VAL A 783 10.67 9.77 -15.70
N VAL A 784 11.29 10.44 -16.67
CA VAL A 784 10.76 10.57 -18.04
C VAL A 784 11.63 9.91 -19.12
N GLY A 785 12.70 9.20 -18.73
CA GLY A 785 13.71 8.70 -19.65
C GLY A 785 14.63 9.81 -20.15
N THR A 786 15.51 9.51 -21.10
CA THR A 786 16.58 10.42 -21.56
C THR A 786 16.16 11.38 -22.68
N ASP A 787 14.86 11.51 -22.98
CA ASP A 787 14.35 12.40 -24.03
C ASP A 787 14.53 13.88 -23.61
N PRO A 788 15.41 14.65 -24.26
CA PRO A 788 15.67 16.05 -23.88
C PRO A 788 14.43 16.94 -23.99
N ALA A 789 13.44 16.57 -24.81
CA ALA A 789 12.20 17.33 -24.91
C ALA A 789 11.39 17.31 -23.62
N LEU A 790 11.52 16.24 -22.82
CA LEU A 790 10.76 16.01 -21.59
C LEU A 790 11.50 16.47 -20.32
N ILE A 791 12.81 16.72 -20.40
CA ILE A 791 13.64 17.11 -19.24
C ILE A 791 13.88 18.62 -19.21
N ARG A 792 13.84 19.22 -18.02
CA ARG A 792 14.34 20.57 -17.75
C ARG A 792 15.31 20.51 -16.55
N THR A 793 16.54 20.97 -16.77
CA THR A 793 17.59 21.15 -15.76
C THR A 793 17.93 22.64 -15.62
N GLY A 794 18.79 22.98 -14.65
CA GLY A 794 19.01 24.39 -14.31
C GLY A 794 17.74 25.01 -13.73
N VAL A 795 16.96 24.22 -12.98
CA VAL A 795 15.68 24.63 -12.41
C VAL A 795 15.88 25.14 -10.99
N GLY A 796 15.38 26.34 -10.73
CA GLY A 796 15.35 26.96 -9.41
C GLY A 796 14.07 26.68 -8.63
N VAL A 797 13.65 27.63 -7.79
CA VAL A 797 12.47 27.44 -6.94
C VAL A 797 11.15 27.75 -7.64
N PHE A 798 11.16 28.53 -8.73
CA PHE A 798 9.97 28.85 -9.53
C PHE A 798 9.89 28.03 -10.82
N THR A 799 8.67 27.74 -11.27
CA THR A 799 8.40 26.88 -12.44
C THR A 799 9.07 27.43 -13.71
N PRO A 800 9.86 26.61 -14.43
CA PRO A 800 10.44 27.01 -15.71
C PRO A 800 9.40 27.44 -16.73
N GLY A 801 9.68 28.50 -17.49
CA GLY A 801 8.76 29.05 -18.49
C GLY A 801 7.75 30.06 -17.93
N THR A 802 7.83 30.40 -16.65
CA THR A 802 7.01 31.45 -16.02
C THR A 802 7.80 32.76 -15.83
N PRO A 803 7.13 33.91 -15.68
CA PRO A 803 7.80 35.21 -15.50
C PRO A 803 8.73 35.30 -14.28
N LEU A 804 8.52 34.48 -13.25
CA LEU A 804 9.29 34.53 -11.99
C LEU A 804 10.46 33.52 -11.96
N ALA A 805 10.59 32.67 -12.98
CA ALA A 805 11.77 31.80 -13.12
C ALA A 805 13.04 32.64 -13.27
N SER A 806 14.12 32.25 -12.57
CA SER A 806 15.41 32.93 -12.67
C SER A 806 16.57 31.98 -12.47
N ASP A 807 17.77 32.43 -12.82
CA ASP A 807 19.05 31.72 -12.73
C ASP A 807 19.88 32.07 -11.48
N VAL A 808 19.41 33.02 -10.67
CA VAL A 808 20.13 33.53 -9.50
C VAL A 808 20.40 32.42 -8.49
N GLY A 809 21.65 32.26 -8.07
CA GLY A 809 22.04 31.27 -7.06
C GLY A 809 22.10 29.83 -7.56
N LEU A 810 21.79 29.58 -8.84
CA LEU A 810 21.78 28.23 -9.39
C LEU A 810 23.17 27.63 -9.57
N GLU A 811 24.25 28.39 -9.45
CA GLU A 811 25.62 27.89 -9.49
C GLU A 811 25.86 26.72 -8.50
N ALA A 812 25.14 26.71 -7.37
CA ALA A 812 25.17 25.61 -6.41
C ALA A 812 24.62 24.29 -6.98
N LEU A 813 23.69 24.36 -7.94
CA LEU A 813 23.03 23.22 -8.59
C LEU A 813 23.51 22.96 -10.04
N THR A 814 24.16 23.92 -10.68
CA THR A 814 24.66 23.83 -12.07
C THR A 814 26.18 23.69 -12.17
N GLY A 815 26.95 23.99 -11.12
CA GLY A 815 28.39 23.75 -11.08
C GLY A 815 28.77 22.26 -11.14
N PRO A 816 30.06 21.90 -11.19
CA PRO A 816 30.49 20.49 -11.27
C PRO A 816 29.93 19.61 -10.14
N ARG A 817 29.29 18.49 -10.52
CA ARG A 817 28.71 17.53 -9.57
C ARG A 817 29.80 16.61 -9.00
N SER A 818 29.86 16.44 -7.68
CA SER A 818 30.89 15.62 -7.03
C SER A 818 30.42 15.03 -5.70
N ILE A 819 30.38 13.69 -5.65
CA ILE A 819 30.11 12.93 -4.42
C ILE A 819 31.22 13.15 -3.39
N ASP A 820 32.49 13.19 -3.80
CA ASP A 820 33.61 13.35 -2.88
C ASP A 820 33.67 14.74 -2.26
N ARG A 821 33.32 15.78 -3.02
CA ARG A 821 33.16 17.14 -2.49
C ARG A 821 32.05 17.18 -1.44
N ALA A 822 30.90 16.58 -1.73
CA ALA A 822 29.79 16.51 -0.78
C ALA A 822 30.16 15.73 0.50
N LYS A 823 30.92 14.63 0.39
CA LYS A 823 31.48 13.90 1.55
C LYS A 823 32.36 14.80 2.42
N THR A 824 33.23 15.60 1.79
CA THR A 824 34.10 16.55 2.51
C THR A 824 33.28 17.60 3.24
N LEU A 825 32.32 18.23 2.56
CA LEU A 825 31.44 19.23 3.16
C LEU A 825 30.60 18.65 4.31
N LEU A 826 30.12 17.40 4.18
CA LEU A 826 29.38 16.73 5.26
C LEU A 826 30.27 16.53 6.50
N ARG A 827 31.54 16.14 6.33
CA ARG A 827 32.49 16.04 7.45
C ARG A 827 32.77 17.41 8.09
N GLU A 828 32.99 18.44 7.28
CA GLU A 828 33.23 19.81 7.74
C GLU A 828 32.02 20.40 8.47
N ALA A 829 30.80 20.08 8.03
CA ALA A 829 29.56 20.44 8.71
C ALA A 829 29.34 19.67 10.03
N GLY A 830 30.20 18.70 10.35
CA GLY A 830 30.16 17.92 11.59
C GLY A 830 29.30 16.65 11.52
N TYR A 831 29.23 15.98 10.38
CA TYR A 831 28.50 14.71 10.25
C TYR A 831 29.33 13.60 10.89
N THR A 832 28.77 12.99 11.93
CA THR A 832 29.44 11.99 12.78
C THR A 832 28.71 10.64 12.70
N ASN A 833 28.15 10.31 11.54
CA ASN A 833 27.43 9.06 11.28
C ASN A 833 26.02 8.96 11.91
N GLN A 834 25.35 10.11 12.11
CA GLN A 834 23.94 10.15 12.54
C GLN A 834 23.05 9.41 11.54
N LEU A 835 22.04 8.71 12.04
CA LEU A 835 21.06 8.02 11.18
C LEU A 835 20.31 9.04 10.32
N ILE A 836 20.23 8.79 9.02
CA ILE A 836 19.44 9.54 8.06
C ILE A 836 18.34 8.61 7.55
N ARG A 837 17.08 8.91 7.89
CA ARG A 837 15.93 8.22 7.31
C ARG A 837 15.40 8.92 6.08
N LEU A 838 15.54 8.26 4.94
CA LEU A 838 14.91 8.62 3.67
C LEU A 838 13.60 7.83 3.52
N ILE A 839 12.47 8.55 3.44
CA ILE A 839 11.17 7.96 3.14
C ILE A 839 10.74 8.26 1.71
N GLY A 840 10.07 7.33 1.04
CA GLY A 840 9.53 7.54 -0.30
C GLY A 840 8.42 6.56 -0.68
N PRO A 841 7.59 6.89 -1.68
CA PRO A 841 6.51 6.02 -2.11
C PRO A 841 7.01 4.90 -3.05
N THR A 842 6.27 3.80 -3.14
CA THR A 842 6.47 2.71 -4.12
C THR A 842 5.50 2.76 -5.29
N ASP A 843 4.40 3.51 -5.17
CA ASP A 843 3.20 3.43 -6.00
C ASP A 843 2.94 4.66 -6.88
N ILE A 844 3.73 5.73 -6.74
CA ILE A 844 3.65 6.92 -7.61
C ILE A 844 4.95 7.06 -8.39
N LEU A 845 4.83 6.99 -9.72
CA LEU A 845 5.96 6.90 -10.66
C LEU A 845 7.09 7.91 -10.37
N ALA A 846 6.78 9.21 -10.44
CA ALA A 846 7.81 10.24 -10.35
C ALA A 846 8.45 10.32 -8.94
N PRO A 847 7.69 10.42 -7.83
CA PRO A 847 8.24 10.35 -6.48
C PRO A 847 9.02 9.07 -6.19
N ALA A 848 8.58 7.90 -6.67
CA ALA A 848 9.30 6.65 -6.49
C ALA A 848 10.68 6.71 -7.18
N ALA A 849 10.71 7.09 -8.47
CA ALA A 849 11.93 7.17 -9.26
C ALA A 849 12.96 8.15 -8.66
N ILE A 850 12.55 9.38 -8.33
CA ILE A 850 13.46 10.37 -7.73
C ILE A 850 13.95 9.92 -6.35
N THR A 851 13.12 9.22 -5.57
CA THR A 851 13.54 8.71 -4.25
C THR A 851 14.59 7.60 -4.38
N GLN A 852 14.50 6.75 -5.42
CA GLN A 852 15.56 5.77 -5.70
C GLN A 852 16.89 6.43 -6.06
N VAL A 853 16.87 7.48 -6.90
CA VAL A 853 18.07 8.24 -7.26
C VAL A 853 18.69 8.88 -6.02
N ALA A 854 17.88 9.46 -5.13
CA ALA A 854 18.36 9.98 -3.85
C ALA A 854 18.94 8.88 -2.95
N GLY A 855 18.31 7.70 -2.90
CA GLY A 855 18.80 6.55 -2.15
C GLY A 855 20.18 6.09 -2.63
N ASP A 856 20.40 6.00 -3.95
CA ASP A 856 21.73 5.72 -4.53
C ASP A 856 22.74 6.81 -4.17
N MET A 857 22.37 8.08 -4.34
CA MET A 857 23.23 9.23 -3.99
C MET A 857 23.66 9.16 -2.52
N PHE A 858 22.74 8.94 -1.57
CA PHE A 858 23.06 8.81 -0.15
C PHE A 858 23.95 7.60 0.15
N ARG A 859 23.73 6.45 -0.50
CA ARG A 859 24.64 5.29 -0.37
C ARG A 859 26.05 5.63 -0.86
N ARG A 860 26.18 6.32 -1.99
CA ARG A 860 27.47 6.76 -2.55
C ARG A 860 28.18 7.78 -1.66
N LEU A 861 27.43 8.62 -0.94
CA LEU A 861 27.96 9.51 0.11
C LEU A 861 28.50 8.74 1.32
N GLY A 862 28.09 7.48 1.52
CA GLY A 862 28.55 6.66 2.65
C GLY A 862 27.96 7.09 3.99
N VAL A 863 26.75 7.67 3.99
CA VAL A 863 26.03 8.03 5.22
C VAL A 863 25.31 6.81 5.82
N ASN A 864 24.90 6.93 7.07
CA ASN A 864 24.12 5.93 7.80
C ASN A 864 22.65 6.04 7.35
N LEU A 865 22.32 5.36 6.26
CA LEU A 865 21.03 5.49 5.59
C LEU A 865 20.05 4.40 6.05
N ASP A 866 18.91 4.83 6.59
CA ASP A 866 17.69 4.03 6.71
C ASP A 866 16.76 4.40 5.55
N PHE A 867 16.66 3.50 4.56
CA PHE A 867 15.88 3.74 3.35
C PHE A 867 14.55 3.00 3.40
N VAL A 868 13.46 3.75 3.60
CA VAL A 868 12.13 3.19 3.86
C VAL A 868 11.16 3.57 2.75
N LEU A 869 10.67 2.56 2.04
CA LEU A 869 9.69 2.73 0.97
C LEU A 869 8.36 2.12 1.37
N THR A 870 7.27 2.87 1.19
CA THR A 870 5.89 2.48 1.53
C THR A 870 4.93 2.98 0.46
N ASP A 871 3.62 2.76 0.56
CA ASP A 871 2.64 3.42 -0.31
C ASP A 871 2.59 4.95 -0.04
N TRP A 872 2.03 5.72 -0.99
CA TRP A 872 1.95 7.18 -0.89
C TRP A 872 1.10 7.67 0.27
N GLY A 873 0.02 6.96 0.62
CA GLY A 873 -0.81 7.30 1.78
C GLY A 873 0.00 7.28 3.07
N THR A 874 0.79 6.21 3.26
CA THR A 874 1.72 6.07 4.38
C THR A 874 2.79 7.16 4.38
N VAL A 875 3.37 7.51 3.22
CA VAL A 875 4.34 8.62 3.13
C VAL A 875 3.70 9.95 3.53
N VAL A 876 2.47 10.23 3.08
CA VAL A 876 1.73 11.45 3.44
C VAL A 876 1.46 11.54 4.93
N GLN A 877 1.13 10.42 5.58
CA GLN A 877 0.96 10.37 7.03
C GLN A 877 2.29 10.56 7.76
N ARG A 878 3.34 9.84 7.35
CA ARG A 878 4.66 9.89 7.99
C ARG A 878 5.33 11.25 7.86
N ARG A 879 5.25 11.89 6.68
CA ARG A 879 5.84 13.23 6.49
C ARG A 879 5.19 14.27 7.38
N ALA A 880 3.91 14.11 7.75
CA ALA A 880 3.23 15.01 8.67
C ALA A 880 3.65 14.84 10.14
N SER A 881 4.28 13.72 10.50
CA SER A 881 4.77 13.45 11.86
C SER A 881 5.99 14.31 12.20
N ARG A 882 5.93 14.96 13.37
CA ARG A 882 7.02 15.74 13.97
C ARG A 882 7.88 14.92 14.94
N GLU A 883 7.55 13.65 15.14
CA GLU A 883 8.28 12.79 16.07
C GLU A 883 9.75 12.57 15.64
N PRO A 884 10.67 12.33 16.59
CA PRO A 884 12.05 11.91 16.30
C PRO A 884 12.14 10.61 15.50
N ILE A 885 13.30 10.34 14.91
CA ILE A 885 13.55 9.17 14.05
C ILE A 885 13.25 7.86 14.80
N GLU A 886 13.59 7.77 16.08
CA GLU A 886 13.38 6.59 16.93
C GLU A 886 11.90 6.27 17.12
N ARG A 887 11.02 7.24 16.92
CA ARG A 887 9.55 7.14 17.02
C ARG A 887 8.85 7.20 15.66
N GLY A 888 9.56 6.84 14.60
CA GLY A 888 9.01 6.76 13.24
C GLY A 888 9.12 8.05 12.42
N GLY A 889 9.79 9.08 12.97
CA GLY A 889 10.18 10.31 12.27
C GLY A 889 11.06 10.06 11.04
N TRP A 890 11.34 11.13 10.31
CA TRP A 890 12.00 11.11 9.01
C TRP A 890 12.94 12.30 8.85
N ASN A 891 13.94 12.18 7.98
CA ASN A 891 14.89 13.25 7.68
C ASN A 891 14.71 13.83 6.29
N VAL A 892 14.46 12.97 5.30
CA VAL A 892 14.37 13.36 3.89
C VAL A 892 13.22 12.64 3.22
N PHE A 893 12.50 13.34 2.34
CA PHE A 893 11.62 12.72 1.35
C PHE A 893 11.65 13.51 0.05
N LEU A 894 11.21 12.88 -1.04
CA LEU A 894 11.11 13.51 -2.34
C LEU A 894 9.69 13.42 -2.88
N THR A 895 9.29 14.44 -3.64
CA THR A 895 7.96 14.51 -4.26
C THR A 895 7.98 15.46 -5.45
N SER A 896 6.89 15.50 -6.21
CA SER A 896 6.70 16.42 -7.33
C SER A 896 5.38 17.19 -7.19
N PHE A 897 5.35 18.37 -7.80
CA PHE A 897 4.22 19.29 -7.77
C PHE A 897 3.76 19.66 -9.18
N SER A 898 2.53 20.13 -9.29
CA SER A 898 2.05 20.68 -10.55
C SER A 898 2.75 22.00 -10.85
N SER A 899 2.86 22.32 -12.13
CA SER A 899 3.49 23.54 -12.61
C SER A 899 2.94 24.80 -11.96
N THR A 900 1.63 24.83 -11.68
CA THR A 900 0.93 25.96 -11.07
C THR A 900 1.26 26.18 -9.59
N ASP A 901 1.71 25.16 -8.87
CA ASP A 901 2.04 25.28 -7.43
C ASP A 901 3.25 26.19 -7.19
N PHE A 902 4.20 26.25 -8.15
CA PHE A 902 5.47 26.97 -8.05
C PHE A 902 5.56 28.18 -8.99
N MET A 903 4.43 28.64 -9.54
CA MET A 903 4.41 29.81 -10.43
C MET A 903 4.72 31.12 -9.70
N ASP A 904 4.24 31.24 -8.45
CA ASP A 904 4.36 32.46 -7.67
C ASP A 904 4.50 32.21 -6.17
N PRO A 905 5.00 33.19 -5.39
CA PRO A 905 5.12 33.07 -3.94
C PRO A 905 3.81 32.85 -3.20
N ALA A 906 2.63 33.13 -3.77
CA ALA A 906 1.35 33.04 -3.08
C ALA A 906 0.96 31.57 -2.83
N GLY A 907 1.03 30.75 -3.88
CA GLY A 907 0.72 29.30 -3.84
C GLY A 907 1.88 28.40 -3.38
N HIS A 908 3.12 28.91 -3.38
CA HIS A 908 4.33 28.11 -3.16
C HIS A 908 4.55 27.68 -1.69
N PHE A 909 3.78 26.71 -1.23
CA PHE A 909 3.84 26.24 0.16
C PHE A 909 5.18 25.58 0.55
N PRO A 910 5.95 24.91 -0.34
CA PRO A 910 7.27 24.39 0.05
C PRO A 910 8.30 25.50 0.32
N LEU A 911 8.16 26.69 -0.27
CA LEU A 911 9.06 27.82 -0.06
C LEU A 911 8.79 28.58 1.26
N ARG A 912 7.69 28.29 1.96
CA ARG A 912 7.36 28.93 3.24
C ARG A 912 8.41 28.64 4.31
N GLY A 913 8.77 29.66 5.08
CA GLY A 913 9.70 29.67 6.21
C GLY A 913 9.04 30.00 7.56
N SER A 914 7.74 29.78 7.70
CA SER A 914 6.91 30.05 8.90
C SER A 914 7.01 29.03 10.06
N GLY A 915 8.09 28.24 10.14
CA GLY A 915 8.35 27.27 11.21
C GLY A 915 7.29 26.19 11.35
N ALA A 916 6.71 26.05 12.54
CA ALA A 916 5.69 25.04 12.85
C ALA A 916 4.42 25.15 11.98
N ASN A 917 4.16 26.30 11.36
CA ASN A 917 3.03 26.50 10.46
C ASN A 917 3.36 26.23 8.98
N SER A 918 4.64 25.98 8.66
CA SER A 918 5.06 25.63 7.31
C SER A 918 4.65 24.21 6.93
N TRP A 919 4.61 23.95 5.63
CA TRP A 919 4.44 22.60 5.08
C TRP A 919 5.50 21.64 5.66
N PRO A 920 5.17 20.32 5.84
CA PRO A 920 6.05 19.32 6.40
C PRO A 920 7.54 19.49 6.07
N GLY A 921 8.35 19.45 7.11
CA GLY A 921 9.75 19.87 7.11
C GLY A 921 10.00 21.12 7.96
N TRP A 922 8.95 21.91 8.24
CA TRP A 922 8.90 23.00 9.22
C TRP A 922 10.09 23.98 9.22
N PRO A 923 10.57 24.45 8.06
CA PRO A 923 11.67 25.41 8.02
C PRO A 923 11.27 26.74 8.66
N THR A 924 12.19 27.34 9.41
CA THR A 924 12.06 28.69 9.98
C THR A 924 13.03 29.62 9.29
N ILE A 925 12.53 30.40 8.32
CA ILE A 925 13.31 31.33 7.48
C ILE A 925 12.51 32.63 7.37
N PRO A 926 12.61 33.54 8.37
CA PRO A 926 11.80 34.77 8.42
C PRO A 926 11.94 35.63 7.16
N ARG A 927 13.14 35.69 6.58
CA ARG A 927 13.42 36.48 5.38
C ARG A 927 12.57 36.06 4.17
N LEU A 928 12.24 34.77 4.03
CA LEU A 928 11.35 34.31 2.95
C LEU A 928 9.91 34.76 3.17
N GLU A 929 9.45 34.87 4.42
CA GLU A 929 8.12 35.38 4.74
C GLU A 929 8.04 36.90 4.51
N GLU A 930 9.07 37.66 4.90
CA GLU A 930 9.18 39.11 4.60
C GLU A 930 9.11 39.39 3.10
N LEU A 931 9.91 38.65 2.31
CA LEU A 931 9.93 38.80 0.85
C LEU A 931 8.59 38.39 0.24
N ARG A 932 7.95 37.34 0.76
CA ARG A 932 6.61 36.93 0.32
C ARG A 932 5.57 38.03 0.60
N ASP A 933 5.57 38.62 1.79
CA ASP A 933 4.64 39.71 2.13
C ASP A 933 4.90 40.94 1.24
N ALA A 934 6.18 41.31 1.01
CA ALA A 934 6.55 42.36 0.07
C ALA A 934 6.10 42.06 -1.37
N TRP A 935 6.11 40.79 -1.79
CA TRP A 935 5.64 40.38 -3.11
C TRP A 935 4.12 40.59 -3.27
N PHE A 936 3.33 40.36 -2.21
CA PHE A 936 1.89 40.67 -2.21
C PHE A 936 1.60 42.17 -2.31
N ASP A 937 2.48 43.01 -1.75
CA ASP A 937 2.37 44.47 -1.75
C ASP A 937 3.07 45.14 -2.95
N ALA A 938 3.68 44.35 -3.84
CA ALA A 938 4.41 44.87 -4.99
C ALA A 938 3.48 45.56 -6.00
N PRO A 939 3.87 46.73 -6.55
CA PRO A 939 3.00 47.54 -7.40
C PRO A 939 2.82 46.98 -8.82
N ASP A 940 3.78 46.20 -9.31
CA ASP A 940 3.80 45.67 -10.67
C ASP A 940 4.62 44.38 -10.77
N LEU A 941 4.60 43.77 -11.96
CA LEU A 941 5.28 42.52 -12.25
C LEU A 941 6.81 42.62 -12.14
N ASP A 942 7.41 43.77 -12.44
CA ASP A 942 8.87 43.91 -12.42
C ASP A 942 9.39 44.00 -10.97
N ALA A 943 8.67 44.68 -10.09
CA ALA A 943 8.90 44.62 -8.65
C ALA A 943 8.72 43.20 -8.11
N GLN A 944 7.68 42.48 -8.55
CA GLN A 944 7.46 41.07 -8.20
C GLN A 944 8.62 40.16 -8.64
N LYS A 945 9.15 40.34 -9.86
CA LYS A 945 10.33 39.60 -10.36
C LYS A 945 11.58 39.88 -9.54
N ALA A 946 11.82 41.13 -9.17
CA ALA A 946 12.97 41.50 -8.34
C ALA A 946 12.92 40.79 -6.98
N ILE A 947 11.76 40.81 -6.33
CA ILE A 947 11.53 40.13 -5.05
C ILE A 947 11.67 38.60 -5.21
N ALA A 948 11.14 38.02 -6.28
CA ALA A 948 11.28 36.59 -6.57
C ALA A 948 12.75 36.16 -6.76
N ARG A 949 13.58 36.99 -7.41
CA ARG A 949 15.04 36.75 -7.52
C ARG A 949 15.72 36.76 -6.16
N ASP A 950 15.33 37.66 -5.27
CA ASP A 950 15.83 37.71 -3.89
C ASP A 950 15.37 36.49 -3.08
N MET A 951 14.11 36.05 -3.25
CA MET A 951 13.61 34.83 -2.63
C MET A 951 14.40 33.61 -3.08
N GLN A 952 14.71 33.50 -4.37
CA GLN A 952 15.53 32.40 -4.88
C GLN A 952 16.94 32.43 -4.29
N ARG A 953 17.58 33.60 -4.18
CA ARG A 953 18.90 33.74 -3.54
C ARG A 953 18.88 33.25 -2.09
N VAL A 954 17.87 33.68 -1.32
CA VAL A 954 17.69 33.22 0.07
C VAL A 954 17.43 31.71 0.13
N ALA A 955 16.63 31.18 -0.79
CA ALA A 955 16.33 29.74 -0.81
C ALA A 955 17.55 28.89 -1.19
N MET A 956 18.40 29.35 -2.11
CA MET A 956 19.64 28.64 -2.46
C MET A 956 20.66 28.65 -1.32
N ASP A 957 20.65 29.68 -0.48
CA ASP A 957 21.48 29.76 0.72
C ASP A 957 20.90 28.96 1.90
N GLU A 958 19.65 29.19 2.28
CA GLU A 958 19.01 28.55 3.44
C GLU A 958 18.56 27.09 3.21
N VAL A 959 18.40 26.70 1.94
CA VAL A 959 18.00 25.36 1.48
C VAL A 959 16.72 24.85 2.19
N PRO A 960 15.56 25.53 2.06
CA PRO A 960 14.28 25.02 2.57
C PRO A 960 13.87 23.69 1.93
N PHE A 961 14.32 23.48 0.70
CA PHE A 961 14.28 22.24 -0.08
C PHE A 961 15.29 22.37 -1.23
N ILE A 962 15.58 21.27 -1.93
CA ILE A 962 16.41 21.28 -3.14
C ILE A 962 15.53 20.98 -4.36
N PRO A 963 15.45 21.88 -5.37
CA PRO A 963 14.87 21.53 -6.66
C PRO A 963 15.74 20.46 -7.35
N VAL A 964 15.17 19.29 -7.62
CA VAL A 964 15.89 18.19 -8.28
C VAL A 964 15.64 18.11 -9.78
N GLY A 965 14.97 19.12 -10.34
CA GLY A 965 14.69 19.28 -11.77
C GLY A 965 13.20 19.47 -12.05
N ALA A 966 12.85 19.64 -13.33
CA ALA A 966 11.47 19.62 -13.79
C ALA A 966 11.30 18.74 -15.04
N TYR A 967 10.11 18.18 -15.22
CA TYR A 967 9.83 17.24 -16.32
C TYR A 967 8.44 17.48 -16.93
N MET A 968 8.30 17.19 -18.22
CA MET A 968 7.00 17.15 -18.89
C MET A 968 6.35 15.79 -18.64
N SER A 969 5.19 15.77 -17.98
CA SER A 969 4.40 14.56 -17.83
C SER A 969 3.57 14.32 -19.10
N VAL A 970 3.54 13.09 -19.59
CA VAL A 970 2.83 12.69 -20.82
C VAL A 970 1.61 11.87 -20.43
N THR A 971 0.49 12.12 -21.09
CA THR A 971 -0.73 11.33 -20.97
C THR A 971 -0.97 10.52 -22.24
N ALA A 972 -1.65 9.37 -22.11
CA ALA A 972 -2.01 8.53 -23.26
C ALA A 972 -3.51 8.25 -23.26
N HIS A 973 -4.16 8.49 -24.38
CA HIS A 973 -5.59 8.19 -24.55
C HIS A 973 -5.87 7.65 -25.94
N ARG A 974 -7.04 7.03 -26.11
CA ARG A 974 -7.45 6.55 -27.43
C ARG A 974 -7.65 7.73 -28.38
N SER A 975 -7.25 7.57 -29.64
CA SER A 975 -7.29 8.63 -30.66
C SER A 975 -8.71 9.09 -31.02
N ASN A 976 -9.74 8.33 -30.62
CA ASN A 976 -11.14 8.72 -30.78
C ASN A 976 -11.65 9.60 -29.64
N LEU A 977 -10.83 9.93 -28.63
CA LEU A 977 -11.12 11.00 -27.70
C LEU A 977 -10.63 12.32 -28.27
N ARG A 978 -11.52 13.31 -28.36
CA ARG A 978 -11.26 14.63 -28.96
C ARG A 978 -11.61 15.74 -27.98
N ASP A 979 -11.04 16.92 -28.23
CA ASP A 979 -11.33 18.17 -27.52
C ASP A 979 -11.00 18.12 -26.02
N ARG A 980 -9.95 17.38 -25.65
CA ARG A 980 -9.37 17.45 -24.30
C ARG A 980 -8.90 18.89 -24.06
N VAL A 981 -9.29 19.47 -22.93
CA VAL A 981 -8.76 20.76 -22.48
C VAL A 981 -7.33 20.55 -21.95
N PRO A 982 -6.31 21.23 -22.50
CA PRO A 982 -4.94 21.13 -21.99
C PRO A 982 -4.84 21.55 -20.51
N GLY A 983 -3.99 20.86 -19.75
CA GLY A 983 -3.89 20.97 -18.29
C GLY A 983 -3.90 19.60 -17.60
N PHE A 984 -3.94 19.58 -16.27
CA PHE A 984 -4.12 18.33 -15.50
C PHE A 984 -5.39 17.54 -15.91
N ALA A 985 -5.68 16.39 -15.31
CA ALA A 985 -6.83 15.58 -15.73
C ALA A 985 -8.18 16.32 -15.58
N LEU A 986 -8.64 16.93 -16.68
CA LEU A 986 -9.92 17.64 -16.82
C LEU A 986 -10.88 16.80 -17.67
N PHE A 987 -12.11 16.61 -17.19
CA PHE A 987 -13.07 15.65 -17.76
C PHE A 987 -14.23 16.29 -18.54
N TRP A 988 -14.26 17.62 -18.63
CA TRP A 988 -15.26 18.37 -19.41
C TRP A 988 -14.77 18.63 -20.83
N ASN A 989 -15.72 18.87 -21.73
CA ASN A 989 -15.59 19.09 -23.18
C ASN A 989 -14.98 17.92 -23.97
N LEU A 990 -14.29 17.00 -23.30
CA LEU A 990 -13.83 15.74 -23.86
C LEU A 990 -15.01 14.92 -24.41
N ARG A 991 -14.90 14.47 -25.66
CA ARG A 991 -15.93 13.65 -26.32
C ARG A 991 -15.34 12.51 -27.13
N ARG A 992 -16.16 11.48 -27.37
CA ARG A 992 -15.83 10.34 -28.25
C ARG A 992 -16.29 10.65 -29.68
N GLY A 993 -15.42 10.56 -30.69
CA GLY A 993 -15.75 10.85 -32.09
C GLY A 993 -14.71 10.51 -33.13
#